data_AF-G0RXR5-F1
#
_entry.id   AF-G0RXR5-F1
#
_cell.length_a   1.000
_cell.length_b   1.000
_cell.length_c   1.000
_cell.angle_alpha   90.00
_cell.angle_beta   90.00
_cell.angle_gamma   90.00
#
_symmetry.space_group_name_H-M   'P 1'
#
loop_
_entity.id
_entity.type
_entity.pdbx_description
1 polymer ?
#
loop_
_entity_poly.entity_id
_entity_poly.type
_entity_poly.pdbx_seq_one_letter_code
_entity_poly.pdbx_strand_id
1 'polypeptide(L)'
;MTALILLGLILCVVTALAAFSPRGLLLWLLGLLGRESLLPPSSVKPDVEKKPSSESWPPIEPLPDFDWKTTPPIKLRPFKPIYHINMAIQSTTPSELIVLDNTYLTKVLERRSILSSHGPSVHGAIPSGSAPVHELYTYLLGTYLPTRYPRLFSVSQTEKGTLTFHNHVTGLTAPVCPSEQEMDAEAMLRILGETVEDDLFLLLQDPAEQGGQHRAVAFVCCHPAGFAPREKLGMRLGEIHGPVPGIEKISGSMERFFSRLEVGKPVKRVNWTLQTTPHLFTPRGSGVTLHLDDAVQEVEKIDPSQARMRVELQTLTRLPQSRAILFSFKSFMYPLEEIKAEGLGPALADAVEGLQKGNVPGMWIYKGAVMSENAPQAESEKDKMSALSNVVVVGGSYVGLPRFSILPSHEHKAFIPYTSTYTSSPDPSRHLILHARATALHPHTLTVDRPIFQSSTSVPFDYLILATGSKLPPPGNIPLSVTDSLNNMTHHGKNEKENAARYLRQWQSAIKQADTIVLVGGGAVGVQMACDIKEIYPHKQVTIVHSRDRLMNAFHPWLGEIVDERLRELGVRVEKGVRVVFPEGGFPDPTTTTGSNSTPKTNMTEVRLTDGRCLKADLFIPCTGPKPSTSLLTSPSSTLPAQELINPENGCIRVRPTMQLAHEKLSHLFAIGDVADTGMHKAARPGMVQAGVAARNILAMVEGREAREVVKGSPGGIHLTLGLTRSVLFRNPNITAGETEPYAEKKEDGAEDMHIAMAWARRGVKVMKVEDFHL
;
A
#
# COMPACT_ATOMS: atom_id res chain seq x y z
N MET A 1 -19.30 -35.29 -42.19
CA MET A 1 -18.90 -34.21 -41.26
C MET A 1 -17.73 -34.57 -40.33
N THR A 2 -17.04 -35.70 -40.56
CA THR A 2 -15.86 -36.12 -39.79
C THR A 2 -14.53 -36.04 -40.57
N ALA A 3 -14.57 -35.78 -41.89
CA ALA A 3 -13.37 -35.64 -42.73
C ALA A 3 -12.82 -34.20 -42.82
N LEU A 4 -13.63 -33.17 -42.52
CA LEU A 4 -13.18 -31.76 -42.54
C LEU A 4 -12.49 -31.31 -41.24
N ILE A 5 -12.72 -32.02 -40.14
CA ILE A 5 -12.09 -31.72 -38.84
C ILE A 5 -10.64 -32.25 -38.80
N LEU A 6 -10.35 -33.34 -39.52
CA LEU A 6 -9.00 -33.91 -39.58
C LEU A 6 -8.03 -33.11 -40.46
N LEU A 7 -8.53 -32.44 -41.51
CA LEU A 7 -7.71 -31.55 -42.36
C LEU A 7 -7.34 -30.23 -41.66
N GLY A 8 -8.23 -29.71 -40.79
CA GLY A 8 -7.98 -28.49 -40.02
C GLY A 8 -6.94 -28.66 -38.91
N LEU A 9 -6.87 -29.85 -38.29
CA LEU A 9 -5.89 -30.16 -37.24
C LEU A 9 -4.47 -30.38 -37.80
N ILE A 10 -4.34 -30.92 -39.02
CA ILE A 10 -3.03 -31.12 -39.66
C ILE A 10 -2.44 -29.78 -40.14
N LEU A 11 -3.27 -28.82 -40.56
CA LEU A 11 -2.78 -27.49 -40.98
C LEU A 11 -2.33 -26.60 -39.80
N CYS A 12 -2.93 -26.76 -38.62
CA CYS A 12 -2.51 -26.07 -37.39
C CYS A 12 -1.18 -26.62 -36.81
N VAL A 13 -0.86 -27.89 -37.03
CA VAL A 13 0.42 -28.47 -36.58
C VAL A 13 1.57 -28.12 -37.53
N VAL A 14 1.30 -28.00 -38.84
CA VAL A 14 2.32 -27.63 -39.84
C VAL A 14 2.69 -26.14 -39.78
N THR A 15 1.77 -25.27 -39.35
CA THR A 15 2.05 -23.83 -39.15
C THR A 15 2.76 -23.53 -37.84
N ALA A 16 2.61 -24.37 -36.80
CA ALA A 16 3.33 -24.23 -35.53
C ALA A 16 4.80 -24.71 -35.58
N LEU A 17 5.19 -25.51 -36.58
CA LEU A 17 6.55 -26.04 -36.73
C LEU A 17 7.49 -25.15 -37.58
N ALA A 18 7.02 -24.02 -38.09
CA ALA A 18 7.85 -23.05 -38.81
C ALA A 18 8.57 -22.02 -37.90
N ALA A 19 8.42 -22.11 -36.57
CA ALA A 19 8.97 -21.13 -35.62
C ALA A 19 10.19 -21.61 -34.81
N PHE A 20 10.71 -22.82 -35.04
CA PHE A 20 11.91 -23.30 -34.35
C PHE A 20 13.14 -23.22 -35.26
N SER A 21 14.17 -22.51 -34.80
CA SER A 21 15.48 -22.51 -35.45
C SER A 21 16.09 -23.93 -35.45
N PRO A 22 16.93 -24.29 -36.45
CA PRO A 22 17.47 -25.65 -36.61
C PRO A 22 18.24 -26.19 -35.38
N ARG A 23 18.70 -25.32 -34.48
CA ARG A 23 19.38 -25.70 -33.23
C ARG A 23 18.45 -26.25 -32.14
N GLY A 24 17.17 -25.87 -32.14
CA GLY A 24 16.21 -26.31 -31.12
C GLY A 24 15.74 -27.76 -31.31
N LEU A 25 15.65 -28.22 -32.56
CA LEU A 25 15.17 -29.56 -32.89
C LEU A 25 16.22 -30.65 -32.58
N LEU A 26 17.51 -30.32 -32.71
CA LEU A 26 18.62 -31.24 -32.45
C LEU A 26 18.79 -31.55 -30.94
N LEU A 27 18.58 -30.55 -30.07
CA LEU A 27 18.68 -30.70 -28.61
C LEU A 27 17.49 -31.47 -28.02
N TRP A 28 16.32 -31.40 -28.66
CA TRP A 28 15.15 -32.16 -28.24
C TRP A 28 15.23 -33.64 -28.67
N LEU A 29 15.78 -33.92 -29.86
CA LEU A 29 16.00 -35.30 -30.34
C LEU A 29 17.10 -36.04 -29.58
N LEU A 30 18.14 -35.33 -29.10
CA LEU A 30 19.20 -35.92 -28.26
C LEU A 30 18.75 -36.24 -26.83
N GLY A 31 17.64 -35.65 -26.36
CA GLY A 31 17.08 -35.90 -25.02
C GLY A 31 16.19 -37.14 -24.91
N LEU A 32 15.77 -37.74 -26.04
CA LEU A 32 14.80 -38.84 -26.07
C LEU A 32 15.39 -40.23 -26.39
N LEU A 33 16.69 -40.32 -26.70
CA LEU A 33 17.37 -41.57 -27.00
C LEU A 33 18.70 -41.63 -26.24
N GLY A 34 18.69 -42.16 -25.01
CA GLY A 34 19.91 -42.30 -24.24
C GLY A 34 19.74 -42.86 -22.83
N ARG A 35 19.18 -44.08 -22.72
CA ARG A 35 19.41 -44.97 -21.57
C ARG A 35 20.12 -46.21 -22.11
N GLU A 36 21.38 -46.42 -21.74
CA GLU A 36 21.92 -47.67 -21.15
C GLU A 36 23.46 -47.69 -21.09
N SER A 37 23.92 -48.56 -20.19
CA SER A 37 25.19 -48.69 -19.48
C SER A 37 26.46 -49.05 -20.26
N LEU A 38 27.62 -48.58 -19.77
CA LEU A 38 28.92 -49.30 -19.79
C LEU A 38 29.74 -48.94 -18.52
N LEU A 39 30.18 -49.95 -17.75
CA LEU A 39 31.12 -49.86 -16.60
C LEU A 39 32.58 -50.09 -17.07
N PRO A 40 33.63 -49.61 -16.34
CA PRO A 40 34.41 -50.47 -15.41
C PRO A 40 35.16 -49.69 -14.28
N PRO A 41 36.06 -50.30 -13.45
CA PRO A 41 35.98 -51.52 -12.66
C PRO A 41 36.11 -51.27 -11.12
N SER A 42 35.89 -52.33 -10.35
CA SER A 42 35.88 -52.43 -8.89
C SER A 42 37.20 -52.09 -8.15
N SER A 43 37.12 -51.52 -6.94
CA SER A 43 37.69 -52.14 -5.74
C SER A 43 37.23 -51.49 -4.42
N VAL A 44 36.84 -52.38 -3.49
CA VAL A 44 36.64 -52.26 -2.02
C VAL A 44 35.39 -51.52 -1.48
N LYS A 45 34.46 -52.29 -0.91
CA LYS A 45 33.34 -51.85 -0.04
C LYS A 45 33.85 -51.54 1.38
N PRO A 46 33.15 -50.67 2.14
CA PRO A 46 32.40 -51.22 3.25
C PRO A 46 30.96 -50.72 3.36
N ASP A 47 30.16 -51.64 3.87
CA ASP A 47 28.80 -51.62 4.42
C ASP A 47 27.61 -50.94 3.73
N VAL A 48 26.59 -51.78 3.57
CA VAL A 48 25.23 -51.47 3.15
C VAL A 48 24.56 -50.66 4.26
N GLU A 49 24.40 -49.35 4.07
CA GLU A 49 23.40 -48.60 4.83
C GLU A 49 22.02 -49.13 4.45
N LYS A 50 21.43 -49.90 5.37
CA LYS A 50 20.00 -50.22 5.37
C LYS A 50 19.22 -48.91 5.22
N LYS A 51 18.30 -48.84 4.26
CA LYS A 51 17.19 -47.87 4.29
C LYS A 51 16.62 -47.89 5.73
N PRO A 52 16.62 -46.77 6.48
CA PRO A 52 16.08 -46.77 7.83
C PRO A 52 14.63 -47.26 7.76
N SER A 53 14.29 -48.22 8.63
CA SER A 53 12.93 -48.73 8.73
C SER A 53 12.00 -47.56 9.09
N SER A 54 10.76 -47.60 8.61
CA SER A 54 9.71 -46.58 8.90
C SER A 54 9.36 -46.45 10.39
N GLU A 55 10.01 -47.24 11.26
CA GLU A 55 9.81 -47.35 12.70
C GLU A 55 11.00 -46.79 13.51
N SER A 56 12.04 -46.28 12.85
CA SER A 56 13.20 -45.68 13.52
C SER A 56 13.22 -44.17 13.36
N TRP A 57 13.76 -43.47 14.36
CA TRP A 57 14.03 -42.04 14.22
C TRP A 57 15.06 -41.81 13.11
N PRO A 58 14.86 -40.80 12.24
CA PRO A 58 15.81 -40.47 11.19
C PRO A 58 17.15 -40.01 11.79
N PRO A 59 18.27 -40.14 11.04
CA PRO A 59 19.58 -39.69 11.50
C PRO A 59 19.59 -38.17 11.75
N ILE A 60 20.43 -37.76 12.70
CA ILE A 60 20.62 -36.37 13.13
C ILE A 60 22.06 -35.98 12.85
N GLU A 61 22.24 -34.81 12.26
CA GLU A 61 23.56 -34.26 12.00
C GLU A 61 24.12 -33.63 13.29
N PRO A 62 25.31 -34.02 13.79
CA PRO A 62 25.90 -33.43 14.99
C PRO A 62 26.46 -32.03 14.74
N LEU A 63 26.48 -31.17 15.77
CA LEU A 63 27.23 -29.91 15.80
C LEU A 63 28.31 -29.96 16.89
N PRO A 64 29.48 -30.58 16.61
CA PRO A 64 30.54 -30.73 17.62
C PRO A 64 31.10 -29.39 18.08
N ASP A 65 31.12 -28.39 17.21
CA ASP A 65 31.71 -27.07 17.49
C ASP A 65 30.69 -26.03 17.96
N PHE A 66 29.42 -26.40 18.12
CA PHE A 66 28.39 -25.45 18.54
C PHE A 66 28.67 -24.90 19.94
N ASP A 67 28.71 -23.58 20.04
CA ASP A 67 28.74 -22.85 21.30
C ASP A 67 27.50 -21.98 21.41
N TRP A 68 26.62 -22.35 22.35
CA TRP A 68 25.39 -21.60 22.58
C TRP A 68 25.69 -20.17 23.02
N LYS A 69 26.78 -19.91 23.77
CA LYS A 69 27.09 -18.58 24.33
C LYS A 69 27.34 -17.53 23.24
N THR A 70 27.86 -17.94 22.09
CA THR A 70 28.22 -17.05 20.99
C THR A 70 27.26 -17.12 19.81
N THR A 71 26.33 -18.08 19.79
CA THR A 71 25.37 -18.23 18.69
C THR A 71 24.20 -17.26 18.89
N PRO A 72 24.02 -16.24 18.04
CA PRO A 72 22.90 -15.31 18.19
C PRO A 72 21.56 -15.97 17.82
N PRO A 73 20.43 -15.48 18.35
CA PRO A 73 19.11 -15.96 17.95
C PRO A 73 18.86 -15.67 16.46
N ILE A 74 18.18 -16.59 15.78
CA ILE A 74 17.77 -16.39 14.38
C ILE A 74 16.84 -15.17 14.30
N LYS A 75 16.99 -14.34 13.26
CA LYS A 75 16.11 -13.20 12.99
C LYS A 75 15.05 -13.55 11.96
N LEU A 76 13.81 -13.75 12.39
CA LEU A 76 12.67 -14.07 11.54
C LEU A 76 11.80 -12.81 11.29
N ARG A 77 11.48 -12.52 10.02
CA ARG A 77 10.64 -11.39 9.60
C ARG A 77 9.49 -11.88 8.69
N PRO A 78 8.51 -12.62 9.24
CA PRO A 78 7.51 -13.35 8.45
C PRO A 78 6.31 -12.51 8.00
N PHE A 79 6.30 -11.22 8.32
CA PHE A 79 5.18 -10.32 8.13
C PHE A 79 5.05 -9.87 6.67
N LYS A 80 3.80 -9.71 6.20
CA LYS A 80 3.45 -9.39 4.81
C LYS A 80 2.35 -8.32 4.79
N PRO A 81 2.34 -7.41 3.79
CA PRO A 81 1.41 -6.26 3.75
C PRO A 81 -0.06 -6.66 3.58
N ILE A 82 -0.34 -7.89 3.15
CA ILE A 82 -1.71 -8.44 3.11
C ILE A 82 -1.69 -9.81 3.78
N TYR A 83 -2.55 -9.97 4.79
CA TYR A 83 -2.70 -11.23 5.48
C TYR A 83 -3.62 -12.20 4.71
N HIS A 84 -3.11 -13.39 4.43
CA HIS A 84 -3.93 -14.49 3.93
C HIS A 84 -3.80 -15.68 4.87
N ILE A 85 -4.92 -16.15 5.44
CA ILE A 85 -4.91 -17.40 6.20
C ILE A 85 -4.56 -18.55 5.25
N ASN A 86 -3.47 -19.25 5.54
CA ASN A 86 -3.02 -20.45 4.84
C ASN A 86 -2.08 -21.26 5.76
N MET A 87 -1.72 -22.47 5.35
CA MET A 87 -0.87 -23.34 6.17
C MET A 87 0.61 -22.90 6.22
N ALA A 88 1.11 -22.19 5.20
CA ALA A 88 2.46 -21.64 5.11
C ALA A 88 3.61 -22.64 5.43
N ILE A 89 3.38 -23.93 5.17
CA ILE A 89 4.30 -25.01 5.54
C ILE A 89 5.48 -25.08 4.56
N GLN A 90 6.68 -25.29 5.11
CA GLN A 90 7.92 -25.53 4.40
C GLN A 90 8.56 -26.84 4.89
N SER A 91 9.19 -27.61 3.99
CA SER A 91 9.97 -28.78 4.41
C SER A 91 11.14 -28.36 5.29
N THR A 92 11.49 -29.20 6.26
CA THR A 92 12.69 -29.04 7.09
C THR A 92 13.38 -30.39 7.30
N THR A 93 14.51 -30.40 8.02
CA THR A 93 15.24 -31.62 8.35
C THR A 93 15.01 -32.03 9.80
N PRO A 94 15.16 -33.32 10.14
CA PRO A 94 15.12 -33.78 11.53
C PRO A 94 16.11 -33.02 12.44
N SER A 95 17.28 -32.64 11.93
CA SER A 95 18.32 -31.90 12.66
C SER A 95 17.93 -30.48 13.09
N GLU A 96 16.84 -29.93 12.54
CA GLU A 96 16.32 -28.60 12.86
C GLU A 96 15.12 -28.64 13.84
N LEU A 97 14.86 -29.78 14.49
CA LEU A 97 13.71 -29.93 15.39
C LEU A 97 13.79 -28.99 16.61
N ILE A 98 14.96 -28.94 17.26
CA ILE A 98 15.24 -28.04 18.40
C ILE A 98 16.44 -27.17 18.05
N VAL A 99 16.24 -25.85 18.11
CA VAL A 99 17.26 -24.83 17.80
C VAL A 99 17.69 -24.13 19.07
N LEU A 100 18.99 -24.15 19.36
CA LEU A 100 19.57 -23.46 20.52
C LEU A 100 20.31 -22.19 20.09
N ASP A 101 20.37 -21.21 20.99
CA ASP A 101 21.09 -19.95 20.81
C ASP A 101 21.56 -19.41 22.18
N ASN A 102 22.15 -18.22 22.19
CA ASN A 102 22.71 -17.60 23.39
C ASN A 102 21.67 -17.20 24.46
N THR A 103 20.37 -17.35 24.17
CA THR A 103 19.29 -17.15 25.14
C THR A 103 18.89 -18.44 25.86
N TYR A 104 19.48 -19.59 25.49
CA TYR A 104 19.13 -20.92 26.00
C TYR A 104 19.03 -20.97 27.52
N LEU A 105 20.13 -20.66 28.24
CA LEU A 105 20.18 -20.78 29.70
C LEU A 105 19.12 -19.90 30.38
N THR A 106 18.99 -18.65 29.95
CA THR A 106 18.02 -17.72 30.53
C THR A 106 16.59 -18.25 30.37
N LYS A 107 16.24 -18.75 29.19
CA LYS A 107 14.89 -19.25 28.91
C LYS A 107 14.57 -20.56 29.65
N VAL A 108 15.50 -21.51 29.74
CA VAL A 108 15.21 -22.75 30.49
C VAL A 108 15.10 -22.51 32.00
N LEU A 109 15.83 -21.52 32.54
CA LEU A 109 15.66 -21.09 33.93
C LEU A 109 14.31 -20.40 34.17
N GLU A 110 13.87 -19.55 33.25
CA GLU A 110 12.52 -18.96 33.27
C GLU A 110 11.44 -20.05 33.23
N ARG A 111 11.56 -21.02 32.31
CA ARG A 111 10.65 -22.16 32.19
C ARG A 111 10.59 -22.99 33.47
N ARG A 112 11.74 -23.26 34.12
CA ARG A 112 11.78 -23.93 35.42
C ARG A 112 10.97 -23.19 36.47
N SER A 113 11.10 -21.86 36.53
CA SER A 113 10.32 -21.03 37.45
C SER A 113 8.82 -21.12 37.15
N ILE A 114 8.43 -21.05 35.88
CA ILE A 114 7.03 -21.15 35.44
C ILE A 114 6.45 -22.53 35.76
N LEU A 115 7.16 -23.61 35.46
CA LEU A 115 6.74 -24.97 35.77
C LEU A 115 6.55 -25.18 37.27
N SER A 116 7.44 -24.63 38.09
CA SER A 116 7.33 -24.71 39.55
C SER A 116 6.14 -23.91 40.10
N SER A 117 5.77 -22.79 39.48
CA SER A 117 4.75 -21.87 40.00
C SER A 117 3.37 -22.09 39.38
N HIS A 118 3.29 -22.64 38.17
CA HIS A 118 2.07 -22.76 37.37
C HIS A 118 1.85 -24.17 36.80
N GLY A 119 2.59 -25.19 37.28
CA GLY A 119 2.66 -26.55 36.72
C GLY A 119 1.36 -27.09 36.09
N PRO A 120 0.25 -27.23 36.85
CA PRO A 120 -1.01 -27.78 36.32
C PRO A 120 -1.62 -27.02 35.14
N SER A 121 -1.26 -25.74 34.96
CA SER A 121 -1.72 -24.88 33.87
C SER A 121 -0.82 -24.94 32.63
N VAL A 122 0.45 -25.32 32.79
CA VAL A 122 1.49 -25.25 31.75
C VAL A 122 2.02 -26.60 31.30
N HIS A 123 1.72 -27.70 31.98
CA HIS A 123 1.93 -29.05 31.46
C HIS A 123 0.80 -30.00 31.88
N GLY A 124 0.64 -31.09 31.14
CA GLY A 124 -0.32 -32.12 31.47
C GLY A 124 -0.47 -33.16 30.37
N ALA A 125 -0.98 -34.33 30.74
CA ALA A 125 -1.28 -35.42 29.82
C ALA A 125 -2.60 -36.11 30.22
N ILE A 126 -3.36 -36.56 29.22
CA ILE A 126 -4.44 -37.53 29.43
C ILE A 126 -3.87 -38.96 29.29
N PRO A 127 -4.58 -40.02 29.71
CA PRO A 127 -4.03 -41.38 29.70
C PRO A 127 -3.46 -41.83 28.35
N SER A 128 -4.11 -41.48 27.23
CA SER A 128 -3.61 -41.79 25.87
C SER A 128 -2.33 -41.03 25.48
N GLY A 129 -1.93 -40.03 26.26
CA GLY A 129 -0.70 -39.26 26.08
C GLY A 129 0.55 -39.88 26.71
N SER A 130 0.43 -40.89 27.59
CA SER A 130 1.57 -41.49 28.30
C SER A 130 2.65 -42.00 27.33
N ALA A 131 2.25 -42.88 26.39
CA ALA A 131 3.18 -43.49 25.44
C ALA A 131 3.86 -42.46 24.50
N PRO A 132 3.13 -41.51 23.87
CA PRO A 132 3.76 -40.42 23.11
C PRO A 132 4.75 -39.57 23.92
N VAL A 133 4.44 -39.27 25.19
CA VAL A 133 5.33 -38.49 26.07
C VAL A 133 6.61 -39.27 26.35
N HIS A 134 6.47 -40.55 26.70
CA HIS A 134 7.61 -41.42 27.00
C HIS A 134 8.55 -41.58 25.80
N GLU A 135 7.98 -41.81 24.61
CA GLU A 135 8.74 -41.89 23.36
C GLU A 135 9.50 -40.59 23.08
N LEU A 136 8.83 -39.44 23.18
CA LEU A 136 9.45 -38.14 22.94
C LEU A 136 10.56 -37.85 23.96
N TYR A 137 10.29 -38.10 25.23
CA TYR A 137 11.23 -37.91 26.34
C TYR A 137 12.50 -38.72 26.11
N THR A 138 12.33 -40.01 25.84
CA THR A 138 13.44 -40.95 25.61
C THR A 138 14.25 -40.54 24.39
N TYR A 139 13.58 -40.13 23.30
CA TYR A 139 14.27 -39.66 22.11
C TYR A 139 15.06 -38.37 22.35
N LEU A 140 14.45 -37.35 22.96
CA LEU A 140 15.10 -36.06 23.12
C LEU A 140 16.33 -36.15 24.04
N LEU A 141 16.20 -36.82 25.19
CA LEU A 141 17.27 -36.92 26.18
C LEU A 141 18.28 -38.02 25.83
N GLY A 142 17.84 -39.13 25.27
CA GLY A 142 18.70 -40.27 24.97
C GLY A 142 19.44 -40.18 23.64
N THR A 143 18.84 -39.52 22.65
CA THR A 143 19.35 -39.52 21.26
C THR A 143 19.55 -38.13 20.73
N TYR A 144 18.50 -37.30 20.68
CA TYR A 144 18.53 -36.05 19.91
C TYR A 144 19.51 -35.02 20.46
N LEU A 145 19.34 -34.61 21.72
CA LEU A 145 20.13 -33.53 22.31
C LEU A 145 21.61 -33.92 22.43
N PRO A 146 21.99 -35.12 22.92
CA PRO A 146 23.39 -35.54 22.98
C PRO A 146 24.04 -35.69 21.60
N THR A 147 23.29 -36.13 20.57
CA THR A 147 23.83 -36.24 19.21
C THR A 147 23.97 -34.87 18.55
N ARG A 148 22.95 -34.03 18.62
CA ARG A 148 22.93 -32.71 17.94
C ARG A 148 23.86 -31.71 18.60
N TYR A 149 23.92 -31.69 19.93
CA TYR A 149 24.68 -30.70 20.72
C TYR A 149 25.59 -31.39 21.77
N PRO A 150 26.59 -32.18 21.33
CA PRO A 150 27.39 -33.05 22.21
C PRO A 150 28.22 -32.31 23.27
N ARG A 151 28.48 -31.01 23.08
CA ARG A 151 29.16 -30.18 24.10
C ARG A 151 28.25 -29.74 25.24
N LEU A 152 26.93 -29.71 25.02
CA LEU A 152 25.95 -29.25 26.00
C LEU A 152 25.30 -30.42 26.72
N PHE A 153 25.13 -31.54 26.02
CA PHE A 153 24.44 -32.70 26.54
C PHE A 153 25.22 -33.98 26.32
N SER A 154 25.16 -34.86 27.31
CA SER A 154 25.75 -36.19 27.22
C SER A 154 24.85 -37.22 27.86
N VAL A 155 25.10 -38.49 27.54
CA VAL A 155 24.48 -39.62 28.22
C VAL A 155 25.61 -40.46 28.80
N SER A 156 25.49 -40.81 30.07
CA SER A 156 26.38 -41.78 30.73
C SER A 156 25.58 -42.96 31.22
N GLN A 157 26.26 -44.09 31.45
CA GLN A 157 25.65 -45.25 32.06
C GLN A 157 26.10 -45.34 33.52
N THR A 158 25.15 -45.56 34.44
CA THR A 158 25.45 -45.82 35.85
C THR A 158 25.94 -47.25 36.06
N GLU A 159 26.56 -47.57 37.20
CA GLU A 159 27.00 -48.93 37.56
C GLU A 159 25.87 -49.97 37.51
N LYS A 160 24.62 -49.53 37.71
CA LYS A 160 23.41 -50.37 37.64
C LYS A 160 22.86 -50.54 36.22
N GLY A 161 23.56 -50.03 35.20
CA GLY A 161 23.18 -50.13 33.79
C GLY A 161 22.18 -49.07 33.31
N THR A 162 21.63 -48.24 34.19
CA THR A 162 20.67 -47.18 33.84
C THR A 162 21.37 -46.05 33.09
N LEU A 163 20.80 -45.63 31.95
CA LEU A 163 21.27 -44.47 31.18
C LEU A 163 20.78 -43.16 31.83
N THR A 164 21.71 -42.24 32.05
CA THR A 164 21.48 -40.93 32.65
C THR A 164 21.90 -39.83 31.68
N PHE A 165 20.96 -38.94 31.39
CA PHE A 165 21.17 -37.71 30.64
C PHE A 165 21.79 -36.65 31.53
N HIS A 166 22.73 -35.88 30.98
CA HIS A 166 23.38 -34.75 31.63
C HIS A 166 23.22 -33.50 30.77
N ASN A 167 22.65 -32.45 31.35
CA ASN A 167 22.67 -31.10 30.80
C ASN A 167 23.82 -30.32 31.45
N HIS A 168 24.95 -30.18 30.75
CA HIS A 168 26.15 -29.52 31.27
C HIS A 168 25.99 -28.01 31.45
N VAL A 169 24.94 -27.42 30.87
CA VAL A 169 24.67 -25.99 30.99
C VAL A 169 23.92 -25.67 32.28
N THR A 170 22.93 -26.50 32.64
CA THR A 170 22.07 -26.26 33.82
C THR A 170 22.42 -27.14 35.03
N GLY A 171 23.24 -28.17 34.83
CA GLY A 171 23.53 -29.20 35.83
C GLY A 171 22.41 -30.23 36.02
N LEU A 172 21.32 -30.16 35.25
CA LEU A 172 20.21 -31.10 35.35
C LEU A 172 20.65 -32.50 34.90
N THR A 173 20.29 -33.50 35.70
CA THR A 173 20.45 -34.93 35.38
C THR A 173 19.12 -35.64 35.44
N ALA A 174 18.86 -36.54 34.49
CA ALA A 174 17.60 -37.29 34.45
C ALA A 174 17.79 -38.70 33.83
N PRO A 175 17.00 -39.72 34.22
CA PRO A 175 17.03 -41.01 33.56
C PRO A 175 16.56 -40.89 32.11
N VAL A 176 17.17 -41.59 31.16
CA VAL A 176 16.80 -41.50 29.72
C VAL A 176 15.54 -42.29 29.39
N CYS A 177 15.31 -43.43 30.02
CA CYS A 177 14.18 -44.31 29.74
C CYS A 177 13.57 -44.83 31.05
N PRO A 178 12.95 -43.95 31.86
CA PRO A 178 12.31 -44.38 33.11
C PRO A 178 11.11 -45.30 32.80
N SER A 179 10.84 -46.29 33.63
CA SER A 179 9.58 -47.02 33.57
C SER A 179 8.41 -46.13 34.03
N GLU A 180 7.17 -46.45 33.61
CA GLU A 180 5.97 -45.69 34.04
C GLU A 180 5.76 -45.71 35.57
N GLN A 181 6.36 -46.68 36.26
CA GLN A 181 6.33 -46.78 37.73
C GLN A 181 7.35 -45.85 38.38
N GLU A 182 8.45 -45.54 37.71
CA GLU A 182 9.51 -44.65 38.20
C GLU A 182 9.18 -43.18 37.92
N MET A 183 8.53 -42.90 36.79
CA MET A 183 8.22 -41.53 36.38
C MET A 183 6.96 -41.48 35.51
N ASP A 184 6.00 -40.66 35.93
CA ASP A 184 4.79 -40.41 35.15
C ASP A 184 5.03 -39.42 33.99
N ALA A 185 4.02 -39.31 33.12
CA ALA A 185 4.07 -38.42 31.96
C ALA A 185 4.25 -36.94 32.33
N GLU A 186 3.67 -36.47 33.43
CA GLU A 186 3.78 -35.08 33.83
C GLU A 186 5.18 -34.72 34.33
N ALA A 187 5.83 -35.61 35.07
CA ALA A 187 7.22 -35.46 35.48
C ALA A 187 8.17 -35.48 34.28
N MET A 188 7.95 -36.35 33.29
CA MET A 188 8.70 -36.36 32.03
C MET A 188 8.53 -35.03 31.26
N LEU A 189 7.30 -34.53 31.15
CA LEU A 189 6.99 -33.24 30.52
C LEU A 189 7.66 -32.06 31.24
N ARG A 190 7.69 -32.07 32.57
CA ARG A 190 8.40 -31.05 33.37
C ARG A 190 9.89 -31.05 33.05
N ILE A 191 10.54 -32.22 33.03
CA ILE A 191 11.97 -32.33 32.70
C ILE A 191 12.23 -31.85 31.26
N LEU A 192 11.37 -32.20 30.31
CA LEU A 192 11.45 -31.66 28.94
C LEU A 192 11.35 -30.14 28.94
N GLY A 193 10.38 -29.58 29.67
CA GLY A 193 10.19 -28.14 29.82
C GLY A 193 11.40 -27.41 30.44
N GLU A 194 12.12 -28.06 31.35
CA GLU A 194 13.36 -27.55 31.95
C GLU A 194 14.61 -27.77 31.08
N THR A 195 14.50 -28.55 30.01
CA THR A 195 15.65 -28.95 29.18
C THR A 195 15.67 -28.26 27.82
N VAL A 196 14.51 -28.14 27.15
CA VAL A 196 14.37 -27.48 25.85
C VAL A 196 13.53 -26.20 25.96
N GLU A 197 13.85 -25.21 25.13
CA GLU A 197 13.16 -23.91 25.11
C GLU A 197 11.77 -23.98 24.48
N ASP A 198 11.56 -24.95 23.60
CA ASP A 198 10.36 -25.10 22.79
C ASP A 198 9.17 -25.53 23.64
N ASP A 199 8.00 -24.97 23.33
CA ASP A 199 6.73 -25.49 23.81
C ASP A 199 6.29 -26.65 22.93
N LEU A 200 5.74 -27.70 23.55
CA LEU A 200 5.50 -29.00 22.93
C LEU A 200 4.03 -29.39 23.14
N PHE A 201 3.36 -29.77 22.06
CA PHE A 201 2.04 -30.41 22.06
C PHE A 201 2.13 -31.72 21.31
N LEU A 202 1.58 -32.77 21.90
CA LEU A 202 1.48 -34.09 21.29
C LEU A 202 0.04 -34.32 20.85
N LEU A 203 -0.14 -34.57 19.55
CA LEU A 203 -1.43 -34.85 18.97
C LEU A 203 -1.51 -36.29 18.49
N LEU A 204 -2.52 -37.02 18.95
CA LEU A 204 -2.77 -38.39 18.53
C LEU A 204 -4.00 -38.44 17.64
N GLN A 205 -3.91 -39.18 16.54
CA GLN A 205 -5.05 -39.44 15.68
C GLN A 205 -5.94 -40.49 16.33
N ASP A 206 -7.23 -40.20 16.50
CA ASP A 206 -8.20 -41.19 16.97
C ASP A 206 -8.76 -41.97 15.76
N PRO A 207 -8.42 -43.26 15.59
CA PRO A 207 -8.92 -44.06 14.49
C PRO A 207 -10.40 -44.43 14.63
N ALA A 208 -11.00 -44.31 15.82
CA ALA A 208 -12.41 -44.64 16.07
C ALA A 208 -13.37 -43.48 15.71
N GLU A 209 -12.87 -42.26 15.49
CA GLU A 209 -13.68 -41.11 15.13
C GLU A 209 -13.80 -40.93 13.60
N GLN A 210 -14.97 -40.50 13.13
CA GLN A 210 -15.21 -40.25 11.70
C GLN A 210 -14.19 -39.25 11.13
N GLY A 211 -13.42 -39.71 10.12
CA GLY A 211 -12.39 -38.89 9.46
C GLY A 211 -11.01 -38.93 10.11
N GLY A 212 -10.82 -39.68 11.21
CA GLY A 212 -9.52 -39.84 11.88
C GLY A 212 -8.98 -38.51 12.41
N GLN A 213 -9.70 -37.89 13.34
CA GLN A 213 -9.35 -36.55 13.85
C GLN A 213 -8.21 -36.62 14.88
N HIS A 214 -7.33 -35.62 14.87
CA HIS A 214 -6.25 -35.49 15.85
C HIS A 214 -6.75 -34.80 17.13
N ARG A 215 -6.35 -35.32 18.30
CA ARG A 215 -6.60 -34.71 19.63
C ARG A 215 -5.29 -34.38 20.32
N ALA A 216 -5.24 -33.26 21.05
CA ALA A 216 -4.10 -32.95 21.91
C ALA A 216 -4.12 -33.84 23.15
N VAL A 217 -3.18 -34.77 23.25
CA VAL A 217 -3.14 -35.79 24.33
C VAL A 217 -2.15 -35.45 25.45
N ALA A 218 -1.17 -34.60 25.17
CA ALA A 218 -0.21 -34.11 26.14
C ALA A 218 0.40 -32.78 25.69
N PHE A 219 0.89 -31.98 26.64
CA PHE A 219 1.60 -30.74 26.33
C PHE A 219 2.54 -30.31 27.47
N VAL A 220 3.55 -29.52 27.10
CA VAL A 220 4.28 -28.60 28.00
C VAL A 220 4.42 -27.27 27.27
N CYS A 221 3.81 -26.21 27.81
CA CYS A 221 3.69 -24.91 27.21
C CYS A 221 3.90 -23.82 28.27
N CYS A 222 5.15 -23.39 28.43
CA CYS A 222 5.55 -22.33 29.37
C CYS A 222 5.49 -20.95 28.73
N HIS A 223 5.42 -20.83 27.41
CA HIS A 223 5.27 -19.54 26.73
C HIS A 223 4.00 -19.55 25.87
N PRO A 224 2.78 -19.59 26.45
CA PRO A 224 1.57 -19.34 25.68
C PRO A 224 1.53 -17.90 25.14
N ALA A 225 0.82 -17.68 24.04
CA ALA A 225 0.58 -16.38 23.42
C ALA A 225 -0.91 -16.02 23.47
N GLY A 226 -1.41 -15.64 24.65
CA GLY A 226 -2.80 -15.23 24.86
C GLY A 226 -3.82 -16.37 24.93
N PHE A 227 -3.40 -17.60 25.23
CA PHE A 227 -4.29 -18.74 25.44
C PHE A 227 -3.92 -19.54 26.71
N ALA A 228 -4.85 -20.32 27.24
CA ALA A 228 -4.60 -21.22 28.36
C ALA A 228 -4.29 -22.63 27.82
N PRO A 229 -3.05 -23.14 27.95
CA PRO A 229 -2.66 -24.43 27.39
C PRO A 229 -3.48 -25.60 27.93
N ARG A 230 -3.76 -25.60 29.24
CA ARG A 230 -4.54 -26.64 29.91
C ARG A 230 -5.95 -26.80 29.34
N GLU A 231 -6.58 -25.71 28.90
CA GLU A 231 -7.91 -25.76 28.26
C GLU A 231 -7.89 -26.52 26.93
N LYS A 232 -6.72 -26.67 26.28
CA LYS A 232 -6.57 -27.35 25.00
C LYS A 232 -6.39 -28.86 25.13
N LEU A 233 -6.10 -29.36 26.32
CA LEU A 233 -5.86 -30.78 26.56
C LEU A 233 -7.15 -31.59 26.34
N GLY A 234 -7.07 -32.65 25.55
CA GLY A 234 -8.18 -33.52 25.17
C GLY A 234 -9.04 -33.01 24.01
N MET A 235 -8.92 -31.74 23.62
CA MET A 235 -9.67 -31.15 22.50
C MET A 235 -9.19 -31.70 21.15
N ARG A 236 -10.09 -31.73 20.17
CA ARG A 236 -9.77 -32.02 18.77
C ARG A 236 -9.04 -30.85 18.12
N LEU A 237 -8.24 -31.13 17.11
CA LEU A 237 -7.44 -30.14 16.39
C LEU A 237 -8.29 -28.98 15.87
N GLY A 238 -9.47 -29.26 15.32
CA GLY A 238 -10.41 -28.23 14.89
C GLY A 238 -10.96 -27.38 16.03
N GLU A 239 -11.24 -27.98 17.19
CA GLU A 239 -11.80 -27.30 18.36
C GLU A 239 -10.76 -26.39 19.03
N ILE A 240 -9.49 -26.84 19.10
CA ILE A 240 -8.37 -26.06 19.64
C ILE A 240 -8.28 -24.69 18.96
N HIS A 241 -8.48 -24.68 17.64
CA HIS A 241 -8.40 -23.50 16.78
C HIS A 241 -9.73 -22.76 16.60
N GLY A 242 -10.83 -23.20 17.24
CA GLY A 242 -12.14 -22.54 17.13
C GLY A 242 -12.13 -21.02 17.34
N PRO A 243 -11.32 -20.47 18.27
CA PRO A 243 -11.23 -19.02 18.45
C PRO A 243 -10.49 -18.24 17.34
N VAL A 244 -9.82 -18.93 16.39
CA VAL A 244 -9.07 -18.30 15.31
C VAL A 244 -10.03 -17.88 14.19
N PRO A 245 -10.13 -16.59 13.86
CA PRO A 245 -11.01 -16.14 12.78
C PRO A 245 -10.65 -16.80 11.45
N GLY A 246 -11.65 -17.19 10.66
CA GLY A 246 -11.46 -17.73 9.32
C GLY A 246 -10.83 -19.13 9.25
N ILE A 247 -10.64 -19.81 10.39
CA ILE A 247 -10.00 -21.12 10.46
C ILE A 247 -10.77 -22.18 9.67
N GLU A 248 -12.10 -22.07 9.58
CA GLU A 248 -12.97 -22.98 8.84
C GLU A 248 -12.55 -23.13 7.37
N LYS A 249 -11.89 -22.11 6.80
CA LYS A 249 -11.34 -22.12 5.44
C LYS A 249 -10.19 -23.11 5.26
N ILE A 250 -9.45 -23.44 6.33
CA ILE A 250 -8.25 -24.27 6.29
C ILE A 250 -8.32 -25.53 7.16
N SER A 251 -9.26 -25.64 8.11
CA SER A 251 -9.36 -26.77 9.06
C SER A 251 -9.35 -28.13 8.37
N GLY A 252 -10.15 -28.31 7.31
CA GLY A 252 -10.20 -29.59 6.59
C GLY A 252 -8.89 -29.91 5.85
N SER A 253 -8.18 -28.90 5.35
CA SER A 253 -6.85 -29.09 4.74
C SER A 253 -5.80 -29.45 5.78
N MET A 254 -5.88 -28.82 6.96
CA MET A 254 -4.98 -29.04 8.08
C MET A 254 -5.09 -30.48 8.59
N GLU A 255 -6.30 -30.97 8.83
CA GLU A 255 -6.53 -32.35 9.28
C GLU A 255 -5.96 -33.37 8.27
N ARG A 256 -6.26 -33.18 6.98
CA ARG A 256 -5.73 -34.04 5.90
C ARG A 256 -4.21 -34.00 5.81
N PHE A 257 -3.59 -32.84 6.06
CA PHE A 257 -2.14 -32.71 6.06
C PHE A 257 -1.54 -33.48 7.24
N PHE A 258 -2.09 -33.29 8.44
CA PHE A 258 -1.64 -33.98 9.65
C PHE A 258 -1.69 -35.49 9.43
N SER A 259 -2.82 -36.05 8.97
CA SER A 259 -2.97 -37.49 8.70
C SER A 259 -1.95 -38.05 7.70
N ARG A 260 -1.45 -37.25 6.75
CA ARG A 260 -0.45 -37.67 5.75
C ARG A 260 1.01 -37.44 6.18
N LEU A 261 1.26 -36.76 7.29
CA LEU A 261 2.62 -36.46 7.74
C LEU A 261 3.36 -37.76 8.09
N GLU A 262 4.44 -38.03 7.35
CA GLU A 262 5.28 -39.22 7.48
C GLU A 262 6.43 -39.02 8.47
N VAL A 263 6.91 -40.13 9.05
CA VAL A 263 8.11 -40.17 9.89
C VAL A 263 9.31 -39.71 9.06
N GLY A 264 10.16 -38.87 9.66
CA GLY A 264 11.38 -38.37 9.03
C GLY A 264 11.17 -37.27 7.98
N LYS A 265 9.94 -36.82 7.75
CA LYS A 265 9.62 -35.68 6.88
C LYS A 265 9.04 -34.50 7.69
N PRO A 266 9.80 -33.93 8.63
CA PRO A 266 9.31 -32.81 9.41
C PRO A 266 9.07 -31.59 8.52
N VAL A 267 8.20 -30.72 9.00
CA VAL A 267 7.92 -29.45 8.34
C VAL A 267 7.94 -28.31 9.33
N LYS A 268 8.21 -27.10 8.86
CA LYS A 268 8.22 -25.88 9.66
C LYS A 268 7.34 -24.80 9.06
N ARG A 269 6.90 -23.88 9.91
CA ARG A 269 6.24 -22.63 9.53
C ARG A 269 6.54 -21.57 10.57
N VAL A 270 6.17 -20.34 10.24
CA VAL A 270 6.32 -19.18 11.12
C VAL A 270 4.95 -18.56 11.37
N ASN A 271 4.68 -18.25 12.64
CA ASN A 271 3.54 -17.46 13.08
C ASN A 271 4.07 -16.23 13.82
N TRP A 272 3.34 -15.11 13.78
CA TRP A 272 3.77 -13.90 14.47
C TRP A 272 2.58 -13.12 15.04
N THR A 273 2.84 -12.36 16.09
CA THR A 273 1.89 -11.43 16.73
C THR A 273 2.64 -10.25 17.33
N LEU A 274 1.91 -9.20 17.71
CA LEU A 274 2.45 -8.12 18.53
C LEU A 274 2.10 -8.35 19.99
N GLN A 275 3.00 -7.93 20.88
CA GLN A 275 2.82 -7.99 22.32
C GLN A 275 3.38 -6.72 22.95
N THR A 276 2.70 -6.21 23.98
CA THR A 276 3.05 -4.95 24.67
C THR A 276 4.02 -5.12 25.84
N THR A 277 4.30 -6.37 26.22
CA THR A 277 5.22 -6.72 27.33
C THR A 277 6.38 -7.58 26.80
N PRO A 278 7.54 -7.59 27.48
CA PRO A 278 8.68 -8.40 27.05
C PRO A 278 8.62 -9.86 27.51
N HIS A 279 7.62 -10.24 28.32
CA HIS A 279 7.55 -11.56 28.97
C HIS A 279 7.04 -12.65 28.03
N LEU A 280 7.65 -13.83 28.02
CA LEU A 280 7.20 -14.93 27.18
C LEU A 280 5.95 -15.64 27.73
N PHE A 281 5.77 -15.67 29.06
CA PHE A 281 4.60 -16.24 29.71
C PHE A 281 3.42 -15.27 29.68
N THR A 282 2.57 -15.40 28.65
CA THR A 282 1.36 -14.58 28.49
C THR A 282 0.12 -15.47 28.31
N PRO A 283 -0.49 -15.97 29.40
CA PRO A 283 -1.68 -16.83 29.33
C PRO A 283 -2.93 -16.05 28.86
N ARG A 284 -4.09 -16.73 28.78
CA ARG A 284 -5.38 -16.10 28.41
C ARG A 284 -5.66 -14.87 29.27
N GLY A 285 -6.18 -13.80 28.66
CA GLY A 285 -6.45 -12.52 29.34
C GLY A 285 -5.26 -11.55 29.40
N SER A 286 -4.10 -11.92 28.83
CA SER A 286 -2.90 -11.07 28.76
C SER A 286 -2.92 -9.99 27.66
N GLY A 287 -3.95 -9.95 26.81
CA GLY A 287 -4.08 -8.98 25.72
C GLY A 287 -3.26 -9.27 24.46
N VAL A 288 -2.51 -10.37 24.41
CA VAL A 288 -1.70 -10.79 23.24
C VAL A 288 -2.55 -11.38 22.12
N THR A 289 -3.57 -12.13 22.50
CA THR A 289 -4.62 -12.65 21.62
C THR A 289 -5.95 -12.18 22.19
N LEU A 290 -6.81 -11.61 21.36
CA LEU A 290 -8.14 -11.14 21.75
C LEU A 290 -9.22 -11.96 21.03
N HIS A 291 -10.28 -12.31 21.74
CA HIS A 291 -11.45 -12.93 21.16
C HIS A 291 -12.49 -11.87 20.80
N LEU A 292 -13.36 -12.15 19.82
CA LEU A 292 -14.40 -11.20 19.37
C LEU A 292 -15.35 -10.77 20.50
N ASP A 293 -15.50 -11.63 21.52
CA ASP A 293 -16.36 -11.40 22.68
C ASP A 293 -15.59 -10.79 23.88
N ASP A 294 -14.26 -10.63 23.77
CA ASP A 294 -13.47 -9.99 24.82
C ASP A 294 -13.72 -8.48 24.77
N ALA A 295 -14.11 -7.89 25.91
CA ALA A 295 -14.16 -6.45 26.04
C ALA A 295 -12.74 -5.90 25.79
N VAL A 296 -12.57 -5.08 24.76
CA VAL A 296 -11.31 -4.35 24.51
C VAL A 296 -11.12 -3.42 25.70
N GLN A 297 -10.29 -3.84 26.66
CA GLN A 297 -9.92 -2.98 27.78
C GLN A 297 -9.11 -1.81 27.20
N GLU A 298 -9.49 -0.58 27.56
CA GLU A 298 -8.69 0.61 27.26
C GLU A 298 -7.33 0.43 27.94
N VAL A 299 -6.30 0.16 27.14
CA VAL A 299 -4.94 0.05 27.64
C VAL A 299 -4.43 1.46 27.90
N GLU A 300 -4.19 1.78 29.17
CA GLU A 300 -3.36 2.91 29.56
C GLU A 300 -1.95 2.72 28.97
N LYS A 301 -1.36 3.79 28.40
CA LYS A 301 0.10 3.91 28.10
C LYS A 301 0.83 2.60 27.79
N ILE A 302 0.77 2.15 26.54
CA ILE A 302 1.74 1.16 26.05
C ILE A 302 3.11 1.83 25.93
N ASP A 303 4.05 1.30 26.67
CA ASP A 303 5.47 1.63 26.59
C ASP A 303 6.09 0.96 25.34
N PRO A 304 6.53 1.74 24.32
CA PRO A 304 7.16 1.19 23.13
C PRO A 304 8.43 0.39 23.41
N SER A 305 9.15 0.67 24.52
CA SER A 305 10.37 -0.04 24.92
C SER A 305 10.08 -1.46 25.40
N GLN A 306 8.85 -1.74 25.83
CA GLN A 306 8.38 -3.06 26.27
C GLN A 306 7.72 -3.85 25.14
N ALA A 307 7.31 -3.17 24.06
CA ALA A 307 6.66 -3.79 22.93
C ALA A 307 7.62 -4.72 22.15
N ARG A 308 7.12 -5.91 21.80
CA ARG A 308 7.87 -6.94 21.07
C ARG A 308 7.04 -7.45 19.89
N MET A 309 7.72 -7.72 18.78
CA MET A 309 7.20 -8.64 17.78
C MET A 309 7.54 -10.05 18.25
N ARG A 310 6.50 -10.81 18.58
CA ARG A 310 6.63 -12.21 18.96
C ARG A 310 6.51 -13.08 17.72
N VAL A 311 7.50 -13.92 17.48
CA VAL A 311 7.50 -14.90 16.37
C VAL A 311 7.65 -16.30 16.92
N GLU A 312 6.84 -17.22 16.43
CA GLU A 312 6.92 -18.64 16.74
C GLU A 312 7.45 -19.37 15.52
N LEU A 313 8.61 -20.01 15.66
CA LEU A 313 9.09 -21.01 14.70
C LEU A 313 8.44 -22.33 15.09
N GLN A 314 7.47 -22.77 14.30
CA GLN A 314 6.65 -23.94 14.59
C GLN A 314 7.12 -25.12 13.73
N THR A 315 7.36 -26.27 14.34
CA THR A 315 7.77 -27.52 13.70
C THR A 315 6.73 -28.61 13.94
N LEU A 316 6.43 -29.40 12.91
CA LEU A 316 5.58 -30.58 12.97
C LEU A 316 6.39 -31.81 12.56
N THR A 317 6.41 -32.84 13.39
CA THR A 317 7.04 -34.12 13.08
C THR A 317 6.21 -35.30 13.58
N ARG A 318 6.27 -36.42 12.87
CA ARG A 318 5.58 -37.67 13.24
C ARG A 318 6.54 -38.56 14.04
N LEU A 319 6.12 -38.95 15.23
CA LEU A 319 6.82 -39.91 16.07
C LEU A 319 6.75 -41.31 15.45
N PRO A 320 7.85 -42.08 15.39
CA PRO A 320 7.88 -43.38 14.73
C PRO A 320 7.01 -44.45 15.38
N GLN A 321 6.99 -44.54 16.72
CA GLN A 321 6.34 -45.64 17.45
C GLN A 321 4.88 -45.34 17.79
N SER A 322 4.63 -44.28 18.57
CA SER A 322 3.28 -43.89 18.97
C SER A 322 2.45 -43.32 17.82
N ARG A 323 3.11 -42.95 16.72
CA ARG A 323 2.51 -42.23 15.59
C ARG A 323 1.90 -40.89 16.01
N ALA A 324 2.20 -40.35 17.19
CA ALA A 324 1.75 -39.00 17.55
C ALA A 324 2.45 -37.95 16.65
N ILE A 325 1.79 -36.82 16.44
CA ILE A 325 2.42 -35.63 15.89
C ILE A 325 2.95 -34.81 17.06
N LEU A 326 4.24 -34.52 17.03
CA LEU A 326 4.81 -33.45 17.83
C LEU A 326 4.62 -32.13 17.07
N PHE A 327 3.82 -31.25 17.65
CA PHE A 327 3.81 -29.82 17.35
C PHE A 327 4.69 -29.11 18.36
N SER A 328 5.81 -28.59 17.90
CA SER A 328 6.79 -27.89 18.71
C SER A 328 6.91 -26.45 18.24
N PHE A 329 7.06 -25.49 19.14
CA PHE A 329 7.38 -24.12 18.73
C PHE A 329 8.34 -23.41 19.67
N LYS A 330 9.34 -22.76 19.08
CA LYS A 330 10.22 -21.82 19.77
C LYS A 330 9.72 -20.39 19.60
N SER A 331 9.50 -19.70 20.71
CA SER A 331 9.12 -18.29 20.72
C SER A 331 10.34 -17.37 20.74
N PHE A 332 10.35 -16.41 19.83
CA PHE A 332 11.33 -15.33 19.73
C PHE A 332 10.65 -14.00 20.02
N MET A 333 11.31 -13.16 20.82
CA MET A 333 10.85 -11.81 21.14
C MET A 333 11.83 -10.81 20.54
N TYR A 334 11.41 -10.09 19.50
CA TYR A 334 12.21 -9.05 18.88
C TYR A 334 11.73 -7.68 19.36
N PRO A 335 12.59 -6.85 19.99
CA PRO A 335 12.29 -5.45 20.25
C PRO A 335 11.81 -4.74 18.97
N LEU A 336 10.73 -3.97 19.07
CA LEU A 336 10.27 -3.16 17.94
C LEU A 336 11.33 -2.13 17.52
N GLU A 337 12.14 -1.66 18.47
CA GLU A 337 13.31 -0.81 18.22
C GLU A 337 14.34 -1.48 17.31
N GLU A 338 14.60 -2.78 17.50
CA GLU A 338 15.53 -3.54 16.65
C GLU A 338 14.97 -3.66 15.23
N ILE A 339 13.69 -4.00 15.09
CA ILE A 339 13.02 -4.09 13.78
C ILE A 339 13.00 -2.73 13.08
N LYS A 340 12.80 -1.64 13.84
CA LYS A 340 12.88 -0.28 13.34
C LYS A 340 14.29 0.10 12.90
N ALA A 341 15.31 -0.25 13.69
CA ALA A 341 16.71 -0.01 13.35
C ALA A 341 17.16 -0.78 12.10
N GLU A 342 16.57 -1.95 11.84
CA GLU A 342 16.74 -2.70 10.59
C GLU A 342 16.05 -2.07 9.37
N GLY A 343 15.31 -0.97 9.54
CA GLY A 343 14.55 -0.31 8.48
C GLY A 343 13.24 -1.03 8.12
N LEU A 344 12.81 -2.01 8.93
CA LEU A 344 11.63 -2.83 8.66
C LEU A 344 10.37 -2.36 9.41
N GLY A 345 10.46 -1.24 10.14
CA GLY A 345 9.34 -0.63 10.86
C GLY A 345 8.09 -0.40 9.99
N PRO A 346 8.21 0.22 8.80
CA PRO A 346 7.08 0.41 7.89
C PRO A 346 6.49 -0.91 7.41
N ALA A 347 7.32 -1.89 7.05
CA ALA A 347 6.84 -3.19 6.58
C ALA A 347 6.12 -3.98 7.68
N LEU A 348 6.54 -3.84 8.94
CA LEU A 348 5.81 -4.39 10.09
C LEU A 348 4.49 -3.67 10.30
N ALA A 349 4.46 -2.34 10.24
CA ALA A 349 3.23 -1.55 10.37
C ALA A 349 2.22 -1.87 9.25
N ASP A 350 2.67 -1.95 7.99
CA ASP A 350 1.87 -2.38 6.85
C ASP A 350 1.30 -3.78 7.04
N ALA A 351 2.09 -4.68 7.61
CA ALA A 351 1.65 -6.05 7.84
C ALA A 351 0.67 -6.16 9.01
N VAL A 352 0.84 -5.33 10.04
CA VAL A 352 -0.12 -5.15 11.13
C VAL A 352 -1.42 -4.66 10.50
N GLU A 353 -1.43 -3.53 9.80
CA GLU A 353 -2.64 -3.02 9.12
C GLU A 353 -3.20 -4.03 8.12
N GLY A 354 -2.33 -4.76 7.45
CA GLY A 354 -2.64 -5.81 6.48
C GLY A 354 -3.46 -6.95 7.06
N LEU A 355 -3.48 -7.13 8.38
CA LEU A 355 -4.35 -8.11 9.05
C LEU A 355 -5.84 -7.81 8.81
N GLN A 356 -6.23 -6.52 8.71
CA GLN A 356 -7.62 -6.11 8.47
C GLN A 356 -7.99 -6.11 6.97
N LYS A 357 -6.99 -5.94 6.08
CA LYS A 357 -7.16 -5.87 4.62
C LYS A 357 -7.19 -7.25 3.94
N GLY A 358 -6.86 -8.30 4.70
CA GLY A 358 -6.71 -9.67 4.23
C GLY A 358 -8.00 -10.43 3.95
N ASN A 359 -7.88 -11.73 3.63
CA ASN A 359 -9.04 -12.61 3.42
C ASN A 359 -9.75 -13.04 4.73
N VAL A 360 -9.23 -12.61 5.88
CA VAL A 360 -9.80 -12.81 7.22
C VAL A 360 -9.56 -11.54 8.06
N PRO A 361 -10.40 -10.49 7.89
CA PRO A 361 -10.22 -9.22 8.61
C PRO A 361 -10.23 -9.33 10.14
N GLY A 362 -10.97 -10.29 10.69
CA GLY A 362 -11.01 -10.54 12.14
C GLY A 362 -9.65 -10.89 12.76
N MET A 363 -8.65 -11.23 11.94
CA MET A 363 -7.29 -11.49 12.39
C MET A 363 -6.62 -10.24 13.00
N TRP A 364 -7.07 -9.03 12.64
CA TRP A 364 -6.61 -7.77 13.23
C TRP A 364 -6.86 -7.73 14.74
N ILE A 365 -8.09 -8.01 15.18
CA ILE A 365 -8.44 -8.09 16.60
C ILE A 365 -7.74 -9.28 17.23
N TYR A 366 -7.82 -10.45 16.58
CA TYR A 366 -7.28 -11.69 17.13
C TYR A 366 -5.80 -11.62 17.49
N LYS A 367 -4.97 -10.96 16.67
CA LYS A 367 -3.52 -10.80 16.93
C LYS A 367 -3.18 -9.57 17.79
N GLY A 368 -4.14 -9.04 18.53
CA GLY A 368 -3.91 -7.93 19.47
C GLY A 368 -3.54 -6.61 18.81
N ALA A 369 -3.78 -6.43 17.51
CA ALA A 369 -3.35 -5.23 16.79
C ALA A 369 -4.10 -3.96 17.23
N VAL A 370 -5.34 -4.10 17.72
CA VAL A 370 -6.14 -3.00 18.32
C VAL A 370 -5.49 -2.39 19.57
N MET A 371 -4.68 -3.15 20.31
CA MET A 371 -4.00 -2.61 21.48
C MET A 371 -2.94 -1.59 21.04
N SER A 372 -2.29 -1.78 19.88
CA SER A 372 -1.26 -0.86 19.37
C SER A 372 -1.77 0.55 19.03
N GLU A 373 -3.08 0.73 18.82
CA GLU A 373 -3.70 2.03 18.56
C GLU A 373 -3.91 2.86 19.85
N ASN A 374 -4.01 2.20 21.02
CA ASN A 374 -4.25 2.83 22.33
C ASN A 374 -2.99 2.97 23.18
N ALA A 375 -1.81 2.93 22.56
CA ALA A 375 -0.53 3.26 23.16
C ALA A 375 -0.34 4.78 23.29
N PRO A 376 -0.55 5.45 24.44
CA PRO A 376 -0.15 6.84 24.52
C PRO A 376 1.37 6.94 24.51
N GLN A 377 1.80 7.65 23.49
CA GLN A 377 3.15 8.13 23.22
C GLN A 377 3.91 8.38 24.52
N ALA A 378 4.84 7.47 24.85
CA ALA A 378 5.85 7.71 25.86
C ALA A 378 6.76 8.86 25.37
N GLU A 379 6.66 9.98 26.07
CA GLU A 379 7.63 11.08 26.03
C GLU A 379 9.00 10.60 26.55
N SER A 380 10.08 11.20 26.04
CA SER A 380 11.52 10.89 26.20
C SER A 380 12.01 9.70 25.35
N GLU A 381 12.62 9.89 24.18
CA GLU A 381 13.87 10.59 23.85
C GLU A 381 13.74 11.60 22.69
N LYS A 382 12.56 12.19 22.52
CA LYS A 382 12.28 13.20 21.49
C LYS A 382 13.06 14.52 21.68
N ASP A 383 13.68 14.73 22.84
CA ASP A 383 14.38 15.97 23.19
C ASP A 383 15.86 16.03 22.76
N LYS A 384 16.39 15.03 22.04
CA LYS A 384 17.76 15.13 21.50
C LYS A 384 17.95 14.78 20.02
N MET A 385 16.89 14.50 19.27
CA MET A 385 16.95 14.40 17.81
C MET A 385 15.74 15.13 17.21
N SER A 386 16.01 16.29 16.60
CA SER A 386 15.09 17.24 15.95
C SER A 386 13.67 16.71 15.66
N ALA A 387 12.67 17.36 16.27
CA ALA A 387 11.25 17.11 16.06
C ALA A 387 10.89 17.05 14.57
N LEU A 388 10.26 15.95 14.13
CA LEU A 388 9.66 15.88 12.80
C LEU A 388 8.43 16.79 12.79
N SER A 389 8.44 17.84 11.96
CA SER A 389 7.27 18.70 11.75
C SER A 389 6.30 18.11 10.73
N ASN A 390 5.01 18.26 10.98
CA ASN A 390 3.92 17.86 10.11
C ASN A 390 3.68 18.93 9.04
N VAL A 391 3.89 18.58 7.76
CA VAL A 391 3.66 19.47 6.61
C VAL A 391 2.46 18.97 5.82
N VAL A 392 1.41 19.78 5.71
CA VAL A 392 0.21 19.46 4.94
C VAL A 392 0.20 20.24 3.62
N VAL A 393 -0.06 19.57 2.50
CA VAL A 393 -0.23 20.22 1.19
C VAL A 393 -1.68 20.04 0.75
N VAL A 394 -2.40 21.15 0.58
CA VAL A 394 -3.81 21.14 0.16
C VAL A 394 -3.87 21.47 -1.33
N GLY A 395 -4.10 20.46 -2.16
CA GLY A 395 -4.23 20.67 -3.60
C GLY A 395 -4.49 19.37 -4.37
N GLY A 396 -5.28 19.49 -5.43
CA GLY A 396 -5.53 18.44 -6.42
C GLY A 396 -5.45 19.05 -7.82
N SER A 397 -4.99 18.29 -8.81
CA SER A 397 -4.82 18.79 -10.17
C SER A 397 -5.20 17.75 -11.22
N TYR A 398 -5.99 18.18 -12.17
CA TYR A 398 -6.33 17.45 -13.40
C TYR A 398 -5.69 18.18 -14.59
N VAL A 399 -5.48 17.47 -15.69
CA VAL A 399 -4.73 17.98 -16.85
C VAL A 399 -5.54 17.76 -18.11
N GLY A 400 -5.55 18.76 -19.00
CA GLY A 400 -6.10 18.61 -20.36
C GLY A 400 -7.62 18.73 -20.50
N LEU A 401 -8.33 19.24 -19.49
CA LEU A 401 -9.81 19.31 -19.52
C LEU A 401 -10.41 19.98 -20.78
N PRO A 402 -9.91 21.13 -21.27
CA PRO A 402 -10.52 21.76 -22.45
C PRO A 402 -10.48 20.85 -23.69
N ARG A 403 -9.33 20.24 -24.01
CA ARG A 403 -9.24 19.28 -25.13
C ARG A 403 -10.08 18.04 -24.90
N PHE A 404 -10.02 17.45 -23.72
CA PHE A 404 -10.80 16.25 -23.41
C PHE A 404 -12.31 16.51 -23.30
N SER A 405 -12.76 17.76 -23.23
CA SER A 405 -14.19 18.11 -23.40
C SER A 405 -14.65 18.09 -24.86
N ILE A 406 -13.73 18.03 -25.82
CA ILE A 406 -14.00 18.02 -27.27
C ILE A 406 -13.70 16.64 -27.88
N LEU A 407 -12.56 16.05 -27.51
CA LEU A 407 -12.02 14.83 -28.11
C LEU A 407 -12.51 13.57 -27.36
N PRO A 408 -13.31 12.70 -28.01
CA PRO A 408 -13.85 11.50 -27.38
C PRO A 408 -12.80 10.42 -27.12
N SER A 409 -13.12 9.51 -26.19
CA SER A 409 -12.31 8.35 -25.78
C SER A 409 -11.03 8.65 -25.00
N HIS A 410 -10.77 9.90 -24.64
CA HIS A 410 -9.55 10.30 -23.91
C HIS A 410 -9.83 10.93 -22.52
N GLU A 411 -11.10 11.17 -22.17
CA GLU A 411 -11.50 11.88 -20.92
C GLU A 411 -10.91 11.29 -19.64
N HIS A 412 -10.88 9.96 -19.57
CA HIS A 412 -10.41 9.22 -18.40
C HIS A 412 -8.92 9.48 -18.10
N LYS A 413 -8.13 9.89 -19.11
CA LYS A 413 -6.69 10.20 -18.98
C LYS A 413 -6.42 11.48 -18.19
N ALA A 414 -7.40 12.39 -18.07
CA ALA A 414 -7.28 13.66 -17.37
C ALA A 414 -7.07 13.54 -15.85
N PHE A 415 -7.49 12.40 -15.29
CA PHE A 415 -7.59 12.13 -13.86
C PHE A 415 -6.49 11.16 -13.42
N ILE A 416 -5.34 11.74 -13.09
CA ILE A 416 -4.14 10.99 -12.68
C ILE A 416 -4.23 10.70 -11.18
N PRO A 417 -4.13 9.43 -10.73
CA PRO A 417 -4.15 9.10 -9.32
C PRO A 417 -2.87 9.60 -8.63
N TYR A 418 -3.00 9.97 -7.36
CA TYR A 418 -1.86 10.36 -6.53
C TYR A 418 -1.12 9.16 -5.93
N THR A 419 -1.65 7.94 -6.07
CA THR A 419 -1.21 6.71 -5.37
C THR A 419 0.28 6.42 -5.46
N SER A 420 0.97 6.85 -6.53
CA SER A 420 2.40 6.58 -6.73
C SER A 420 3.31 7.81 -6.54
N THR A 421 2.76 8.96 -6.10
CA THR A 421 3.47 10.26 -6.08
C THR A 421 4.78 10.22 -5.28
N TYR A 422 4.84 9.44 -4.20
CA TYR A 422 5.98 9.37 -3.28
C TYR A 422 6.77 8.05 -3.35
N THR A 423 6.47 7.18 -4.33
CA THR A 423 7.12 5.86 -4.44
C THR A 423 8.63 5.94 -4.68
N SER A 424 9.11 7.02 -5.28
CA SER A 424 10.53 7.30 -5.48
C SER A 424 11.20 8.05 -4.32
N SER A 425 10.45 8.40 -3.27
CA SER A 425 11.01 8.96 -2.03
C SER A 425 11.92 7.91 -1.37
N PRO A 426 13.09 8.29 -0.82
CA PRO A 426 13.91 7.37 0.00
C PRO A 426 13.14 6.78 1.18
N ASP A 427 12.13 7.51 1.65
CA ASP A 427 11.19 7.07 2.68
C ASP A 427 9.76 7.46 2.25
N PRO A 428 9.05 6.59 1.50
CA PRO A 428 7.67 6.85 1.10
C PRO A 428 6.70 6.86 2.29
N SER A 429 7.05 6.20 3.41
CA SER A 429 6.18 6.07 4.59
C SER A 429 5.98 7.37 5.35
N ARG A 430 6.85 8.37 5.12
CA ARG A 430 6.72 9.73 5.67
C ARG A 430 5.68 10.59 4.96
N HIS A 431 5.09 10.10 3.88
CA HIS A 431 4.11 10.84 3.09
C HIS A 431 2.76 10.16 3.12
N LEU A 432 1.71 10.95 3.31
CA LEU A 432 0.34 10.46 3.34
C LEU A 432 -0.52 11.22 2.33
N ILE A 433 -1.34 10.48 1.59
CA ILE A 433 -2.29 11.04 0.62
C ILE A 433 -3.69 10.89 1.19
N LEU A 434 -4.32 12.01 1.50
CA LEU A 434 -5.67 12.07 2.04
C LEU A 434 -6.66 12.40 0.93
N HIS A 435 -7.53 11.45 0.59
CA HIS A 435 -8.63 11.66 -0.35
C HIS A 435 -9.85 12.24 0.37
N ALA A 436 -9.81 13.55 0.63
CA ALA A 436 -10.91 14.30 1.23
C ALA A 436 -10.94 15.74 0.70
N ARG A 437 -12.09 16.41 0.86
CA ARG A 437 -12.22 17.83 0.49
C ARG A 437 -11.96 18.70 1.71
N ALA A 438 -10.99 19.60 1.63
CA ALA A 438 -10.81 20.66 2.61
C ALA A 438 -12.00 21.64 2.61
N THR A 439 -12.57 21.92 3.78
CA THR A 439 -13.79 22.73 3.95
C THR A 439 -13.57 24.01 4.77
N ALA A 440 -12.62 24.00 5.70
CA ALA A 440 -12.21 25.19 6.45
C ALA A 440 -10.73 25.09 6.85
N LEU A 441 -10.07 26.24 6.97
CA LEU A 441 -8.70 26.33 7.47
C LEU A 441 -8.66 27.18 8.74
N HIS A 442 -7.91 26.68 9.72
CA HIS A 442 -7.59 27.37 10.97
C HIS A 442 -6.07 27.53 11.07
N PRO A 443 -5.52 28.27 12.05
CA PRO A 443 -4.08 28.47 12.16
C PRO A 443 -3.24 27.19 12.14
N HIS A 444 -3.66 26.10 12.80
CA HIS A 444 -2.88 24.85 12.89
C HIS A 444 -3.70 23.58 12.58
N THR A 445 -4.94 23.75 12.10
CA THR A 445 -5.82 22.63 11.77
C THR A 445 -6.56 22.87 10.47
N LEU A 446 -6.72 21.81 9.69
CA LEU A 446 -7.48 21.79 8.45
C LEU A 446 -8.72 20.92 8.64
N THR A 447 -9.90 21.48 8.39
CA THR A 447 -11.15 20.73 8.44
C THR A 447 -11.45 20.14 7.07
N VAL A 448 -11.89 18.89 7.03
CA VAL A 448 -12.24 18.15 5.81
C VAL A 448 -13.69 17.66 5.82
N ASP A 449 -14.20 17.23 4.66
CA ASP A 449 -15.61 16.87 4.44
C ASP A 449 -16.02 15.49 4.97
N ARG A 450 -15.07 14.66 5.39
CA ARG A 450 -15.31 13.31 5.89
C ARG A 450 -14.24 12.92 6.91
N PRO A 451 -14.54 12.02 7.85
CA PRO A 451 -13.53 11.55 8.79
C PRO A 451 -12.37 10.84 8.06
N ILE A 452 -11.14 11.14 8.46
CA ILE A 452 -9.95 10.50 7.88
C ILE A 452 -9.07 9.81 8.94
N PHE A 453 -9.01 10.37 10.16
CA PHE A 453 -8.28 9.80 11.29
C PHE A 453 -9.21 9.66 12.48
N GLN A 454 -9.32 8.49 13.13
CA GLN A 454 -10.05 8.34 14.40
C GLN A 454 -11.48 8.90 14.39
N SER A 455 -12.19 8.82 13.27
CA SER A 455 -13.51 9.46 13.08
C SER A 455 -13.52 11.01 13.19
N SER A 456 -12.36 11.66 13.16
CA SER A 456 -12.17 13.11 13.12
C SER A 456 -12.08 13.65 11.69
N THR A 457 -12.71 14.80 11.46
CA THR A 457 -12.62 15.62 10.25
C THR A 457 -11.51 16.67 10.33
N SER A 458 -10.72 16.69 11.40
CA SER A 458 -9.67 17.68 11.64
C SER A 458 -8.29 17.07 11.40
N VAL A 459 -7.47 17.77 10.61
CA VAL A 459 -6.09 17.40 10.28
C VAL A 459 -5.14 18.45 10.86
N PRO A 460 -4.35 18.14 11.91
CA PRO A 460 -3.39 19.07 12.49
C PRO A 460 -2.13 19.20 11.63
N PHE A 461 -1.47 20.37 11.69
CA PHE A 461 -0.21 20.62 10.98
C PHE A 461 0.66 21.67 11.67
N ASP A 462 1.97 21.58 11.47
CA ASP A 462 2.93 22.61 11.85
C ASP A 462 3.12 23.62 10.71
N TYR A 463 3.16 23.11 9.47
CA TYR A 463 3.24 23.90 8.25
C TYR A 463 2.17 23.47 7.25
N LEU A 464 1.63 24.41 6.48
CA LEU A 464 0.66 24.08 5.45
C LEU A 464 0.91 24.86 4.15
N ILE A 465 0.80 24.17 3.02
CA ILE A 465 0.88 24.75 1.68
C ILE A 465 -0.49 24.71 1.00
N LEU A 466 -1.02 25.88 0.66
CA LEU A 466 -2.20 26.05 -0.18
C LEU A 466 -1.79 25.97 -1.66
N ALA A 467 -2.10 24.84 -2.28
CA ALA A 467 -1.91 24.56 -3.70
C ALA A 467 -3.25 24.29 -4.40
N THR A 468 -4.31 25.01 -3.98
CA THR A 468 -5.71 24.82 -4.43
C THR A 468 -5.98 25.31 -5.85
N GLY A 469 -5.00 25.97 -6.47
CA GLY A 469 -5.07 26.41 -7.86
C GLY A 469 -6.18 27.41 -8.12
N SER A 470 -6.82 27.27 -9.28
CA SER A 470 -7.85 28.18 -9.76
C SER A 470 -8.98 27.40 -10.44
N LYS A 471 -10.18 27.97 -10.50
CA LYS A 471 -11.37 27.40 -11.14
C LYS A 471 -11.57 28.06 -12.50
N LEU A 472 -11.57 27.25 -13.55
CA LEU A 472 -12.02 27.67 -14.87
C LEU A 472 -13.55 27.62 -14.98
N PRO A 473 -14.17 28.39 -15.88
CA PRO A 473 -15.56 28.15 -16.27
C PRO A 473 -15.76 26.75 -16.88
N PRO A 474 -16.98 26.20 -16.85
CA PRO A 474 -17.34 24.98 -17.60
C PRO A 474 -16.91 25.05 -19.08
N PRO A 475 -16.37 23.99 -19.70
CA PRO A 475 -16.10 22.65 -19.14
C PRO A 475 -14.76 22.50 -18.40
N GLY A 476 -14.00 23.59 -18.23
CA GLY A 476 -12.65 23.57 -17.66
C GLY A 476 -12.55 23.27 -16.15
N ASN A 477 -13.68 23.04 -15.47
CA ASN A 477 -13.73 22.69 -14.06
C ASN A 477 -14.83 21.66 -13.81
N ILE A 478 -14.49 20.56 -13.13
CA ILE A 478 -15.44 19.47 -12.83
C ILE A 478 -16.36 19.89 -11.65
N PRO A 479 -17.69 19.77 -11.79
CA PRO A 479 -18.63 20.04 -10.70
C PRO A 479 -18.57 18.95 -9.61
N LEU A 480 -18.92 19.33 -8.38
CA LEU A 480 -18.89 18.44 -7.20
C LEU A 480 -19.97 17.35 -7.23
N SER A 481 -21.05 17.57 -7.98
CA SER A 481 -22.09 16.60 -8.24
C SER A 481 -22.35 16.55 -9.74
N VAL A 482 -22.24 15.36 -10.32
CA VAL A 482 -22.63 15.11 -11.71
C VAL A 482 -23.98 14.39 -11.65
N THR A 483 -25.05 15.08 -12.02
CA THR A 483 -26.39 14.50 -12.16
C THR A 483 -26.47 13.69 -13.44
N ASP A 484 -26.97 12.45 -13.33
CA ASP A 484 -27.27 11.64 -14.51
C ASP A 484 -28.50 12.22 -15.23
N SER A 485 -28.32 12.77 -16.43
CA SER A 485 -29.40 13.27 -17.27
C SER A 485 -30.30 12.15 -17.82
N LEU A 486 -29.86 10.88 -17.80
CA LEU A 486 -30.64 9.72 -18.25
C LEU A 486 -31.48 9.10 -17.12
N ASN A 487 -31.01 9.14 -15.86
CA ASN A 487 -31.69 8.49 -14.73
C ASN A 487 -32.04 9.42 -13.56
N ASN A 488 -31.78 10.73 -13.68
CA ASN A 488 -32.07 11.74 -12.64
C ASN A 488 -31.46 11.40 -11.26
N MET A 489 -30.30 10.74 -11.26
CA MET A 489 -29.65 10.21 -10.05
C MET A 489 -28.34 10.95 -9.77
N THR A 490 -28.20 11.49 -8.56
CA THR A 490 -27.00 12.20 -8.11
C THR A 490 -26.04 11.21 -7.48
N HIS A 491 -24.89 10.95 -8.12
CA HIS A 491 -23.90 10.02 -7.57
C HIS A 491 -22.95 10.73 -6.59
N HIS A 492 -23.08 10.45 -5.30
CA HIS A 492 -22.11 10.86 -4.27
C HIS A 492 -21.20 9.68 -3.88
N GLY A 493 -19.88 9.88 -3.91
CA GLY A 493 -18.90 9.10 -3.13
C GLY A 493 -18.42 7.74 -3.67
N LYS A 494 -19.03 7.16 -4.71
CA LYS A 494 -18.48 5.99 -5.43
C LYS A 494 -18.29 6.34 -6.91
N ASN A 495 -17.10 6.10 -7.46
CA ASN A 495 -16.69 6.35 -8.85
C ASN A 495 -16.51 7.83 -9.28
N GLU A 496 -15.86 8.67 -8.46
CA GLU A 496 -15.61 10.10 -8.77
C GLU A 496 -14.91 10.34 -10.13
N LYS A 497 -13.93 9.51 -10.48
CA LYS A 497 -13.23 9.57 -11.77
C LYS A 497 -14.17 9.32 -12.96
N GLU A 498 -15.05 8.33 -12.86
CA GLU A 498 -16.02 8.03 -13.92
C GLU A 498 -17.10 9.10 -14.01
N ASN A 499 -17.53 9.69 -12.88
CA ASN A 499 -18.44 10.83 -12.89
C ASN A 499 -17.81 12.04 -13.62
N ALA A 500 -16.54 12.32 -13.35
CA ALA A 500 -15.80 13.40 -14.01
C ALA A 500 -15.56 13.10 -15.50
N ALA A 501 -15.27 11.85 -15.88
CA ALA A 501 -15.18 11.44 -17.27
C ALA A 501 -16.54 11.58 -17.99
N ARG A 502 -17.64 11.20 -17.33
CA ARG A 502 -19.00 11.35 -17.86
C ARG A 502 -19.36 12.82 -18.12
N TYR A 503 -18.99 13.73 -17.20
CA TYR A 503 -19.16 15.17 -17.40
C TYR A 503 -18.48 15.65 -18.70
N LEU A 504 -17.25 15.21 -18.96
CA LEU A 504 -16.55 15.55 -20.20
C LEU A 504 -17.25 14.93 -21.43
N ARG A 505 -17.73 13.69 -21.36
CA ARG A 505 -18.50 13.05 -22.46
C ARG A 505 -19.82 13.79 -22.78
N GLN A 506 -20.48 14.37 -21.79
CA GLN A 506 -21.68 15.19 -22.02
C GLN A 506 -21.35 16.45 -22.83
N TRP A 507 -20.24 17.13 -22.49
CA TRP A 507 -19.73 18.26 -23.29
C TRP A 507 -19.32 17.86 -24.71
N GLN A 508 -18.66 16.70 -24.88
CA GLN A 508 -18.33 16.18 -26.21
C GLN A 508 -19.58 15.97 -27.05
N SER A 509 -20.64 15.42 -26.44
CA SER A 509 -21.93 15.21 -27.11
C SER A 509 -22.56 16.55 -27.52
N ALA A 510 -22.57 17.54 -26.64
CA ALA A 510 -23.11 18.88 -26.93
C ALA A 510 -22.33 19.57 -28.07
N ILE A 511 -21.00 19.54 -28.02
CA ILE A 511 -20.12 20.11 -29.07
C ILE A 511 -20.31 19.39 -30.40
N LYS A 512 -20.47 18.06 -30.38
CA LYS A 512 -20.74 17.26 -31.59
C LYS A 512 -22.08 17.65 -32.22
N GLN A 513 -23.10 17.93 -31.42
CA GLN A 513 -24.46 18.27 -31.88
C GLN A 513 -24.62 19.72 -32.33
N ALA A 514 -23.86 20.66 -31.76
CA ALA A 514 -23.92 22.08 -32.10
C ALA A 514 -23.32 22.38 -33.48
N ASP A 515 -24.00 23.16 -34.33
CA ASP A 515 -23.47 23.59 -35.63
C ASP A 515 -22.80 24.97 -35.54
N THR A 516 -23.27 25.79 -34.60
CA THR A 516 -22.77 27.14 -34.30
C THR A 516 -22.28 27.20 -32.84
N ILE A 517 -20.99 27.51 -32.65
CA ILE A 517 -20.34 27.52 -31.34
C ILE A 517 -19.66 28.87 -31.12
N VAL A 518 -19.95 29.50 -29.98
CA VAL A 518 -19.30 30.75 -29.55
C VAL A 518 -18.42 30.49 -28.35
N LEU A 519 -17.13 30.80 -28.47
CA LEU A 519 -16.14 30.73 -27.41
C LEU A 519 -15.94 32.14 -26.82
N VAL A 520 -16.25 32.31 -25.53
CA VAL A 520 -16.17 33.61 -24.85
C VAL A 520 -14.80 33.77 -24.21
N GLY A 521 -13.83 34.24 -24.98
CA GLY A 521 -12.48 34.57 -24.53
C GLY A 521 -11.37 34.08 -25.45
N GLY A 522 -10.58 35.01 -26.00
CA GLY A 522 -9.40 34.77 -26.83
C GLY A 522 -8.09 34.48 -26.08
N GLY A 523 -8.16 33.86 -24.91
CA GLY A 523 -6.99 33.37 -24.17
C GLY A 523 -6.58 31.95 -24.58
N ALA A 524 -5.61 31.36 -23.89
CA ALA A 524 -5.05 30.05 -24.24
C ALA A 524 -6.13 28.96 -24.40
N VAL A 525 -7.10 28.92 -23.48
CA VAL A 525 -8.21 27.94 -23.49
C VAL A 525 -9.09 28.13 -24.74
N GLY A 526 -9.57 29.34 -25.01
CA GLY A 526 -10.46 29.58 -26.14
C GLY A 526 -9.76 29.37 -27.49
N VAL A 527 -8.47 29.71 -27.59
CA VAL A 527 -7.67 29.44 -28.78
C VAL A 527 -7.49 27.94 -29.00
N GLN A 528 -7.09 27.17 -27.96
CA GLN A 528 -6.96 25.72 -28.05
C GLN A 528 -8.29 25.08 -28.46
N MET A 529 -9.39 25.42 -27.78
CA MET A 529 -10.70 24.84 -28.07
C MET A 529 -11.17 25.18 -29.49
N ALA A 530 -10.97 26.41 -29.97
CA ALA A 530 -11.33 26.79 -31.33
C ALA A 530 -10.61 25.94 -32.38
N CYS A 531 -9.30 25.77 -32.20
CA CYS A 531 -8.48 25.01 -33.13
C CYS A 531 -8.85 23.52 -33.09
N ASP A 532 -8.98 22.94 -31.89
CA ASP A 532 -9.33 21.53 -31.70
C ASP A 532 -10.72 21.24 -32.31
N ILE A 533 -11.73 22.10 -32.07
CA ILE A 533 -13.07 21.94 -32.65
C ILE A 533 -13.01 22.00 -34.18
N LYS A 534 -12.23 22.93 -34.78
CA LYS A 534 -12.17 23.07 -36.24
C LYS A 534 -11.38 21.97 -36.93
N GLU A 535 -10.39 21.37 -36.29
CA GLU A 535 -9.72 20.20 -36.84
C GLU A 535 -10.59 18.95 -36.76
N ILE A 536 -11.33 18.75 -35.67
CA ILE A 536 -12.22 17.59 -35.50
C ILE A 536 -13.52 17.74 -36.31
N TYR A 537 -14.06 18.96 -36.37
CA TYR A 537 -15.32 19.29 -37.03
C TYR A 537 -15.17 20.47 -38.00
N PRO A 538 -14.54 20.28 -39.18
CA PRO A 538 -14.23 21.38 -40.10
C PRO A 538 -15.45 22.15 -40.61
N HIS A 539 -16.63 21.54 -40.65
CA HIS A 539 -17.86 22.16 -41.13
C HIS A 539 -18.52 23.13 -40.14
N LYS A 540 -18.19 23.04 -38.83
CA LYS A 540 -18.86 23.84 -37.80
C LYS A 540 -18.45 25.31 -37.86
N GLN A 541 -19.38 26.19 -37.49
CA GLN A 541 -19.15 27.62 -37.38
C GLN A 541 -18.66 27.94 -35.97
N VAL A 542 -17.40 28.34 -35.84
CA VAL A 542 -16.79 28.68 -34.54
C VAL A 542 -16.46 30.16 -34.52
N THR A 543 -16.92 30.86 -33.49
CA THR A 543 -16.64 32.28 -33.26
C THR A 543 -15.97 32.48 -31.90
N ILE A 544 -14.83 33.17 -31.85
CA ILE A 544 -14.24 33.66 -30.60
C ILE A 544 -14.70 35.10 -30.38
N VAL A 545 -15.25 35.39 -29.20
CA VAL A 545 -15.54 36.76 -28.76
C VAL A 545 -14.56 37.16 -27.68
N HIS A 546 -13.83 38.25 -27.88
CA HIS A 546 -12.78 38.70 -26.98
C HIS A 546 -12.85 40.20 -26.69
N SER A 547 -12.80 40.55 -25.41
CA SER A 547 -13.01 41.93 -24.95
C SER A 547 -11.85 42.90 -25.19
N ARG A 548 -10.76 42.46 -25.82
CA ARG A 548 -9.57 43.26 -26.13
C ARG A 548 -9.28 43.16 -27.61
N ASP A 549 -8.46 44.07 -28.11
CA ASP A 549 -8.15 44.17 -29.54
C ASP A 549 -7.12 43.13 -30.02
N ARG A 550 -6.55 42.36 -29.09
CA ARG A 550 -5.56 41.31 -29.38
C ARG A 550 -5.87 40.06 -28.58
N LEU A 551 -5.75 38.90 -29.22
CA LEU A 551 -5.78 37.59 -28.56
C LEU A 551 -4.50 37.39 -27.74
N MET A 552 -4.52 36.45 -26.79
CA MET A 552 -3.36 36.12 -25.96
C MET A 552 -2.73 37.35 -25.29
N ASN A 553 -3.55 38.31 -24.86
CA ASN A 553 -3.13 39.65 -24.42
C ASN A 553 -2.17 39.69 -23.21
N ALA A 554 -1.95 38.57 -22.52
CA ALA A 554 -0.97 38.43 -21.44
C ALA A 554 0.47 38.20 -21.95
N PHE A 555 0.65 37.99 -23.26
CA PHE A 555 1.93 37.72 -23.91
C PHE A 555 2.29 38.83 -24.90
N HIS A 556 3.53 38.80 -25.35
CA HIS A 556 4.03 39.71 -26.38
C HIS A 556 3.17 39.59 -27.66
N PRO A 557 2.89 40.71 -28.38
CA PRO A 557 1.93 40.76 -29.48
C PRO A 557 2.13 39.71 -30.58
N TRP A 558 3.38 39.33 -30.85
CA TRP A 558 3.73 38.31 -31.85
C TRP A 558 3.01 36.98 -31.64
N LEU A 559 2.76 36.56 -30.39
CA LEU A 559 1.98 35.34 -30.15
C LEU A 559 0.53 35.48 -30.66
N GLY A 560 -0.06 36.66 -30.48
CA GLY A 560 -1.41 36.97 -30.97
C GLY A 560 -1.47 36.90 -32.51
N GLU A 561 -0.43 37.36 -33.20
CA GLU A 561 -0.33 37.29 -34.67
C GLU A 561 -0.24 35.84 -35.18
N ILE A 562 0.58 35.00 -34.54
CA ILE A 562 0.68 33.56 -34.85
C ILE A 562 -0.68 32.87 -34.65
N VAL A 563 -1.38 33.22 -33.57
CA VAL A 563 -2.72 32.69 -33.28
C VAL A 563 -3.74 33.16 -34.30
N ASP A 564 -3.76 34.46 -34.64
CA ASP A 564 -4.68 35.01 -35.64
C ASP A 564 -4.48 34.36 -37.02
N GLU A 565 -3.22 34.12 -37.42
CA GLU A 565 -2.87 33.38 -38.64
C GLU A 565 -3.51 31.98 -38.62
N ARG A 566 -3.31 31.21 -37.53
CA ARG A 566 -3.88 29.87 -37.41
C ARG A 566 -5.42 29.87 -37.43
N LEU A 567 -6.04 30.76 -36.68
CA LEU A 567 -7.50 30.85 -36.62
C LEU A 567 -8.09 31.19 -38.00
N ARG A 568 -7.41 32.04 -38.78
CA ARG A 568 -7.79 32.34 -40.16
C ARG A 568 -7.67 31.12 -41.08
N GLU A 569 -6.57 30.37 -40.99
CA GLU A 569 -6.39 29.11 -41.74
C GLU A 569 -7.53 28.12 -41.48
N LEU A 570 -7.96 28.02 -40.23
CA LEU A 570 -9.04 27.12 -39.81
C LEU A 570 -10.44 27.69 -40.08
N GLY A 571 -10.57 28.94 -40.52
CA GLY A 571 -11.88 29.59 -40.74
C GLY A 571 -12.65 29.86 -39.45
N VAL A 572 -11.95 30.13 -38.33
CA VAL A 572 -12.57 30.60 -37.09
C VAL A 572 -12.84 32.10 -37.20
N ARG A 573 -14.07 32.52 -36.86
CA ARG A 573 -14.42 33.94 -36.80
C ARG A 573 -13.95 34.54 -35.48
N VAL A 574 -13.41 35.76 -35.49
CA VAL A 574 -12.90 36.41 -34.27
C VAL A 574 -13.46 37.81 -34.15
N GLU A 575 -14.20 38.06 -33.09
CA GLU A 575 -14.77 39.36 -32.72
C GLU A 575 -13.95 39.95 -31.56
N LYS A 576 -13.11 40.95 -31.86
CA LYS A 576 -12.22 41.61 -30.89
C LYS A 576 -12.81 42.92 -30.39
N GLY A 577 -12.30 43.44 -29.27
CA GLY A 577 -12.72 44.72 -28.69
C GLY A 577 -14.14 44.74 -28.11
N VAL A 578 -14.82 43.60 -28.06
CA VAL A 578 -16.22 43.49 -27.64
C VAL A 578 -16.39 42.41 -26.57
N ARG A 579 -17.23 42.67 -25.58
CA ARG A 579 -17.47 41.75 -24.46
C ARG A 579 -18.88 41.17 -24.56
N VAL A 580 -19.00 39.90 -24.19
CA VAL A 580 -20.29 39.25 -24.00
C VAL A 580 -20.89 39.69 -22.66
N VAL A 581 -22.16 40.11 -22.67
CA VAL A 581 -22.93 40.36 -21.45
C VAL A 581 -23.37 39.01 -20.91
N PHE A 582 -22.79 38.59 -19.78
CA PHE A 582 -23.13 37.30 -19.18
C PHE A 582 -24.60 37.29 -18.73
N PRO A 583 -25.39 36.27 -19.13
CA PRO A 583 -26.76 36.15 -18.67
C PRO A 583 -26.82 35.86 -17.16
N GLU A 584 -27.91 36.31 -16.53
CA GLU A 584 -28.20 36.01 -15.14
C GLU A 584 -28.37 34.48 -14.98
N GLY A 585 -27.58 33.86 -14.11
CA GLY A 585 -27.51 32.38 -13.98
C GLY A 585 -26.45 31.69 -14.85
N GLY A 586 -25.77 32.41 -15.75
CA GLY A 586 -24.72 31.85 -16.62
C GLY A 586 -25.25 31.23 -17.92
N PHE A 587 -24.34 30.75 -18.77
CA PHE A 587 -24.73 30.06 -20.00
C PHE A 587 -25.36 28.69 -19.69
N PRO A 588 -26.30 28.20 -20.52
CA PRO A 588 -26.85 26.87 -20.36
C PRO A 588 -25.75 25.82 -20.29
N ASP A 589 -25.68 25.07 -19.19
CA ASP A 589 -24.76 23.95 -19.03
C ASP A 589 -25.43 22.68 -19.59
N PRO A 590 -24.83 22.03 -20.60
CA PRO A 590 -25.39 20.82 -21.21
C PRO A 590 -25.48 19.63 -20.23
N THR A 591 -24.87 19.72 -19.05
CA THR A 591 -24.82 18.65 -18.05
C THR A 591 -25.89 18.75 -16.96
N THR A 592 -26.52 19.92 -16.76
CA THR A 592 -27.51 20.16 -15.69
C THR A 592 -28.95 20.29 -16.20
N THR A 593 -29.16 20.22 -17.51
CA THR A 593 -30.50 20.39 -18.10
C THR A 593 -31.27 19.06 -18.03
N THR A 594 -31.83 18.74 -16.87
CA THR A 594 -32.74 17.60 -16.66
C THR A 594 -34.13 17.95 -17.20
N GLY A 595 -34.59 17.26 -18.24
CA GLY A 595 -36.02 17.17 -18.53
C GLY A 595 -36.60 18.06 -19.64
N SER A 596 -35.93 18.20 -20.79
CA SER A 596 -36.66 18.55 -22.00
C SER A 596 -36.27 17.62 -23.15
N ASN A 597 -37.24 16.89 -23.69
CA ASN A 597 -37.22 16.33 -25.04
C ASN A 597 -37.16 17.42 -26.13
N SER A 598 -36.53 18.57 -25.86
CA SER A 598 -36.08 19.48 -26.89
C SER A 598 -34.80 18.90 -27.47
N THR A 599 -34.95 18.25 -28.61
CA THR A 599 -33.88 18.24 -29.60
C THR A 599 -33.22 19.62 -29.64
N PRO A 600 -31.88 19.75 -29.49
CA PRO A 600 -31.20 21.06 -29.43
C PRO A 600 -31.30 21.88 -30.72
N LYS A 601 -32.06 21.43 -31.72
CA LYS A 601 -32.17 22.08 -33.03
C LYS A 601 -33.15 23.25 -33.12
N THR A 602 -33.96 23.55 -32.09
CA THR A 602 -35.04 24.56 -32.26
C THR A 602 -34.91 25.86 -31.47
N ASN A 603 -34.04 25.99 -30.46
CA ASN A 603 -33.88 27.25 -29.70
C ASN A 603 -32.39 27.61 -29.51
N MET A 604 -31.79 28.32 -30.48
CA MET A 604 -30.47 28.93 -30.31
C MET A 604 -30.47 29.90 -29.12
N THR A 605 -29.41 29.88 -28.33
CA THR A 605 -29.24 30.84 -27.23
C THR A 605 -28.86 32.19 -27.84
N GLU A 606 -29.55 33.26 -27.44
CA GLU A 606 -29.23 34.62 -27.85
C GLU A 606 -28.53 35.36 -26.70
N VAL A 607 -27.39 35.98 -26.99
CA VAL A 607 -26.60 36.72 -26.01
C VAL A 607 -26.21 38.08 -26.55
N ARG A 608 -26.39 39.12 -25.72
CA ARG A 608 -26.06 40.50 -26.07
C ARG A 608 -24.57 40.79 -25.86
N LEU A 609 -24.00 41.57 -26.75
CA LEU A 609 -22.66 42.13 -26.67
C LEU A 609 -22.68 43.55 -26.08
N THR A 610 -21.56 44.03 -25.56
CA THR A 610 -21.45 45.37 -24.97
C THR A 610 -21.64 46.51 -25.96
N ASP A 611 -21.53 46.25 -27.26
CA ASP A 611 -21.78 47.21 -28.34
C ASP A 611 -23.23 47.19 -28.84
N GLY A 612 -24.11 46.42 -28.17
CA GLY A 612 -25.53 46.30 -28.50
C GLY A 612 -25.87 45.22 -29.54
N ARG A 613 -24.90 44.60 -30.21
CA ARG A 613 -25.15 43.47 -31.11
C ARG A 613 -25.63 42.24 -30.32
N CYS A 614 -26.39 41.36 -30.97
CA CYS A 614 -26.76 40.06 -30.42
C CYS A 614 -26.11 38.93 -31.22
N LEU A 615 -25.59 37.92 -30.53
CA LEU A 615 -25.08 36.69 -31.13
C LEU A 615 -26.04 35.54 -30.81
N LYS A 616 -26.31 34.72 -31.81
CA LYS A 616 -27.08 33.47 -31.68
C LYS A 616 -26.16 32.30 -31.96
N ALA A 617 -26.19 31.31 -31.09
CA ALA A 617 -25.44 30.07 -31.27
C ALA A 617 -26.13 28.91 -30.55
N ASP A 618 -25.85 27.69 -31.01
CA ASP A 618 -26.31 26.46 -30.38
C ASP A 618 -25.59 26.23 -29.04
N LEU A 619 -24.33 26.65 -28.95
CA LEU A 619 -23.52 26.47 -27.75
C LEU A 619 -22.62 27.68 -27.46
N PHE A 620 -22.67 28.18 -26.23
CA PHE A 620 -21.72 29.16 -25.70
C PHE A 620 -20.79 28.49 -24.71
N ILE A 621 -19.48 28.59 -24.94
CA ILE A 621 -18.46 28.04 -24.05
C ILE A 621 -17.69 29.20 -23.42
N PRO A 622 -17.81 29.43 -22.11
CA PRO A 622 -17.02 30.45 -21.43
C PRO A 622 -15.55 30.04 -21.35
N CYS A 623 -14.68 30.80 -22.02
CA CYS A 623 -13.22 30.62 -22.02
C CYS A 623 -12.51 31.79 -21.31
N THR A 624 -13.19 32.39 -20.33
CA THR A 624 -12.67 33.51 -19.55
C THR A 624 -11.62 33.05 -18.52
N GLY A 625 -10.83 34.01 -18.05
CA GLY A 625 -9.71 33.72 -17.14
C GLY A 625 -10.13 33.00 -15.86
N PRO A 626 -9.25 32.17 -15.29
CA PRO A 626 -9.56 31.39 -14.11
C PRO A 626 -9.73 32.26 -12.87
N LYS A 627 -10.59 31.82 -11.94
CA LYS A 627 -10.80 32.45 -10.63
C LYS A 627 -9.98 31.72 -9.56
N PRO A 628 -9.15 32.40 -8.75
CA PRO A 628 -8.39 31.76 -7.68
C PRO A 628 -9.27 30.96 -6.70
N SER A 629 -8.81 29.77 -6.29
CA SER A 629 -9.54 28.89 -5.36
C SER A 629 -9.29 29.27 -3.90
N THR A 630 -9.88 30.38 -3.45
CA THR A 630 -9.71 30.94 -2.08
C THR A 630 -10.85 30.60 -1.11
N SER A 631 -11.81 29.78 -1.54
CA SER A 631 -13.01 29.47 -0.74
C SER A 631 -12.72 28.82 0.62
N LEU A 632 -11.56 28.19 0.78
CA LEU A 632 -11.12 27.60 2.05
C LEU A 632 -10.88 28.66 3.13
N LEU A 633 -10.39 29.84 2.74
CA LEU A 633 -10.13 30.98 3.63
C LEU A 633 -11.42 31.74 3.94
N THR A 634 -12.32 31.86 2.96
CA THR A 634 -13.58 32.61 3.07
C THR A 634 -14.74 31.77 3.61
N SER A 635 -14.51 30.50 3.96
CA SER A 635 -15.53 29.64 4.55
C SER A 635 -16.03 30.24 5.87
N PRO A 636 -17.34 30.24 6.17
CA PRO A 636 -17.87 30.74 7.44
C PRO A 636 -17.29 30.01 8.67
N SER A 637 -16.81 28.78 8.47
CA SER A 637 -16.18 27.97 9.51
C SER A 637 -14.67 28.21 9.61
N SER A 638 -14.06 29.00 8.73
CA SER A 638 -12.64 29.39 8.81
C SER A 638 -12.43 30.42 9.91
N THR A 639 -11.33 30.32 10.66
CA THR A 639 -10.95 31.32 11.67
C THR A 639 -9.84 32.26 11.20
N LEU A 640 -9.42 32.17 9.93
CA LEU A 640 -8.38 33.03 9.37
C LEU A 640 -8.94 34.39 8.91
N PRO A 641 -8.15 35.48 8.98
CA PRO A 641 -8.56 36.82 8.57
C PRO A 641 -8.55 36.95 7.03
N ALA A 642 -9.55 36.37 6.37
CA ALA A 642 -9.59 36.27 4.90
C ALA A 642 -9.50 37.62 4.18
N GLN A 643 -10.06 38.69 4.74
CA GLN A 643 -10.02 40.04 4.15
C GLN A 643 -8.59 40.60 4.08
N GLU A 644 -7.75 40.28 5.06
CA GLU A 644 -6.34 40.67 5.09
C GLU A 644 -5.48 39.76 4.19
N LEU A 645 -5.84 38.48 4.10
CA LEU A 645 -5.07 37.48 3.35
C LEU A 645 -5.36 37.47 1.85
N ILE A 646 -6.52 37.97 1.39
CA ILE A 646 -6.94 37.93 -0.02
C ILE A 646 -6.85 39.33 -0.63
N ASN A 647 -6.15 39.44 -1.75
CA ASN A 647 -6.11 40.67 -2.53
C ASN A 647 -7.48 40.91 -3.19
N PRO A 648 -8.19 42.02 -2.87
CA PRO A 648 -9.53 42.28 -3.41
C PRO A 648 -9.51 42.60 -4.91
N GLU A 649 -8.38 43.01 -5.49
CA GLU A 649 -8.28 43.37 -6.90
C GLU A 649 -8.27 42.13 -7.82
N ASN A 650 -7.65 41.05 -7.36
CA ASN A 650 -7.41 39.85 -8.18
C ASN A 650 -7.91 38.55 -7.55
N GLY A 651 -8.34 38.58 -6.28
CA GLY A 651 -8.84 37.44 -5.52
C GLY A 651 -7.78 36.41 -5.11
N CYS A 652 -6.49 36.65 -5.37
CA CYS A 652 -5.39 35.76 -5.00
C CYS A 652 -4.99 35.95 -3.52
N ILE A 653 -4.33 34.95 -2.96
CA ILE A 653 -3.79 34.96 -1.59
C ILE A 653 -2.49 35.74 -1.58
N ARG A 654 -2.40 36.78 -0.75
CA ARG A 654 -1.19 37.59 -0.57
C ARG A 654 -0.07 36.75 0.01
N VAL A 655 1.07 36.71 -0.68
CA VAL A 655 2.28 35.99 -0.24
C VAL A 655 3.50 36.90 -0.27
N ARG A 656 4.47 36.61 0.60
CA ARG A 656 5.82 37.17 0.53
C ARG A 656 6.61 36.49 -0.61
N PRO A 657 7.74 37.06 -1.07
CA PRO A 657 8.62 36.37 -2.04
C PRO A 657 9.12 34.99 -1.58
N THR A 658 9.09 34.72 -0.27
CA THR A 658 9.39 33.42 0.36
C THR A 658 8.24 32.40 0.28
N MET A 659 7.11 32.77 -0.33
CA MET A 659 5.85 32.01 -0.47
C MET A 659 5.03 31.84 0.82
N GLN A 660 5.51 32.37 1.95
CA GLN A 660 4.72 32.47 3.18
C GLN A 660 3.55 33.44 2.97
N LEU A 661 2.43 33.21 3.65
CA LEU A 661 1.34 34.18 3.68
C LEU A 661 1.86 35.55 4.16
N ALA A 662 1.38 36.62 3.55
CA ALA A 662 1.77 37.98 3.88
C ALA A 662 1.09 38.46 5.17
N HIS A 663 1.33 37.77 6.28
CA HIS A 663 0.74 38.04 7.59
C HIS A 663 1.73 37.66 8.71
N GLU A 664 1.82 38.48 9.76
CA GLU A 664 2.86 38.34 10.80
C GLU A 664 2.74 37.05 11.62
N LYS A 665 1.51 36.67 11.99
CA LYS A 665 1.24 35.51 12.86
C LYS A 665 0.99 34.18 12.13
N LEU A 666 1.05 34.18 10.80
CA LEU A 666 0.70 33.03 9.96
C LEU A 666 1.84 32.65 9.02
N SER A 667 3.07 32.91 9.44
CA SER A 667 4.29 32.70 8.64
C SER A 667 4.59 31.22 8.38
N HIS A 668 3.97 30.29 9.10
CA HIS A 668 4.02 28.85 8.86
C HIS A 668 3.05 28.37 7.77
N LEU A 669 2.16 29.23 7.29
CA LEU A 669 1.28 28.97 6.15
C LEU A 669 1.90 29.51 4.86
N PHE A 670 1.79 28.73 3.79
CA PHE A 670 2.31 29.05 2.46
C PHE A 670 1.18 28.97 1.43
N ALA A 671 1.32 29.71 0.32
CA ALA A 671 0.47 29.52 -0.84
C ALA A 671 1.32 29.51 -2.12
N ILE A 672 1.01 28.59 -3.03
CA ILE A 672 1.73 28.39 -4.29
C ILE A 672 0.78 28.13 -5.45
N GLY A 673 1.29 28.20 -6.67
CA GLY A 673 0.53 28.00 -7.90
C GLY A 673 -0.43 29.17 -8.16
N ASP A 674 -1.53 28.88 -8.85
CA ASP A 674 -2.39 29.94 -9.36
C ASP A 674 -3.05 30.78 -8.27
N VAL A 675 -3.29 30.19 -7.10
CA VAL A 675 -3.94 30.84 -5.96
C VAL A 675 -3.08 31.91 -5.30
N ALA A 676 -1.76 31.86 -5.47
CA ALA A 676 -0.81 32.77 -4.82
C ALA A 676 -0.60 34.07 -5.60
N ASP A 677 -0.63 35.21 -4.90
CA ASP A 677 -0.46 36.54 -5.48
C ASP A 677 1.02 36.90 -5.68
N THR A 678 1.62 36.32 -6.71
CA THR A 678 3.05 36.50 -7.02
C THR A 678 3.31 37.47 -8.18
N GLY A 679 2.26 37.96 -8.84
CA GLY A 679 2.37 38.70 -10.10
C GLY A 679 2.89 37.88 -11.30
N MET A 680 3.31 36.62 -11.08
CA MET A 680 3.77 35.74 -12.15
C MET A 680 2.60 35.22 -12.99
N HIS A 681 2.89 34.83 -14.23
CA HIS A 681 1.92 34.15 -15.08
C HIS A 681 1.40 32.86 -14.42
N LYS A 682 0.08 32.65 -14.50
CA LYS A 682 -0.63 31.52 -13.88
C LYS A 682 -0.49 30.28 -14.76
N ALA A 683 0.52 29.47 -14.46
CA ALA A 683 0.87 28.28 -15.24
C ALA A 683 1.68 27.27 -14.40
N ALA A 684 1.75 26.02 -14.89
CA ALA A 684 2.42 24.93 -14.20
C ALA A 684 3.92 25.20 -13.90
N ARG A 685 4.67 25.78 -14.84
CA ARG A 685 6.11 26.02 -14.69
C ARG A 685 6.42 27.02 -13.55
N PRO A 686 5.80 28.22 -13.49
CA PRO A 686 5.86 29.09 -12.31
C PRO A 686 5.47 28.38 -11.01
N GLY A 687 4.40 27.58 -11.03
CA GLY A 687 3.97 26.79 -9.87
C GLY A 687 5.04 25.82 -9.35
N MET A 688 5.76 25.14 -10.25
CA MET A 688 6.87 24.24 -9.87
C MET A 688 8.04 25.01 -9.21
N VAL A 689 8.37 26.20 -9.70
CA VAL A 689 9.41 27.05 -9.09
C VAL A 689 8.99 27.49 -7.68
N GLN A 690 7.74 27.92 -7.53
CA GLN A 690 7.16 28.31 -6.24
C GLN A 690 7.14 27.13 -5.25
N ALA A 691 6.77 25.92 -5.71
CA ALA A 691 6.81 24.71 -4.89
C ALA A 691 8.22 24.42 -4.35
N GLY A 692 9.25 24.55 -5.19
CA GLY A 692 10.64 24.37 -4.77
C GLY A 692 11.09 25.38 -3.71
N VAL A 693 10.68 26.64 -3.84
CA VAL A 693 10.97 27.69 -2.85
C VAL A 693 10.25 27.42 -1.54
N ALA A 694 8.95 27.13 -1.58
CA ALA A 694 8.16 26.81 -0.38
C ALA A 694 8.74 25.59 0.36
N ALA A 695 9.09 24.52 -0.35
CA ALA A 695 9.68 23.32 0.26
C ALA A 695 11.03 23.60 0.94
N ARG A 696 11.93 24.36 0.30
CA ARG A 696 13.23 24.73 0.91
C ARG A 696 13.06 25.64 2.12
N ASN A 697 12.11 26.58 2.07
CA ASN A 697 11.83 27.47 3.20
C ASN A 697 11.19 26.72 4.37
N ILE A 698 10.24 25.82 4.12
CA ILE A 698 9.68 24.96 5.17
C ILE A 698 10.81 24.12 5.80
N LEU A 699 11.66 23.48 5.00
CA LEU A 699 12.78 22.71 5.52
C LEU A 699 13.71 23.58 6.40
N ALA A 700 14.05 24.79 5.97
CA ALA A 700 14.83 25.72 6.76
C ALA A 700 14.14 26.05 8.10
N MET A 701 12.84 26.32 8.09
CA MET A 701 12.06 26.62 9.30
C MET A 701 11.94 25.42 10.25
N VAL A 702 11.80 24.20 9.72
CA VAL A 702 11.84 22.95 10.51
C VAL A 702 13.18 22.80 11.23
N GLU A 703 14.28 23.21 10.60
CA GLU A 703 15.62 23.22 11.19
C GLU A 703 15.88 24.45 12.12
N GLY A 704 14.86 25.26 12.40
CA GLY A 704 14.98 26.45 13.24
C GLY A 704 15.64 27.65 12.56
N ARG A 705 15.81 27.63 11.23
CA ARG A 705 16.36 28.73 10.42
C ARG A 705 15.25 29.58 9.81
N GLU A 706 15.58 30.82 9.45
CA GLU A 706 14.63 31.70 8.76
C GLU A 706 14.41 31.29 7.30
N ALA A 707 13.18 31.49 6.81
CA ALA A 707 12.87 31.40 5.39
C ALA A 707 13.53 32.56 4.62
N ARG A 708 14.49 32.24 3.75
CA ARG A 708 15.28 33.23 2.97
C ARG A 708 15.24 33.00 1.47
N GLU A 709 14.84 31.81 1.03
CA GLU A 709 14.73 31.52 -0.40
C GLU A 709 13.58 32.32 -0.99
N VAL A 710 13.83 33.00 -2.11
CA VAL A 710 12.82 33.83 -2.78
C VAL A 710 12.57 33.34 -4.19
N VAL A 711 11.32 33.45 -4.63
CA VAL A 711 10.96 33.19 -6.03
C VAL A 711 11.57 34.28 -6.90
N LYS A 712 12.41 33.88 -7.85
CA LYS A 712 12.90 34.76 -8.91
C LYS A 712 11.89 34.76 -10.06
N GLY A 713 11.53 35.95 -10.53
CA GLY A 713 10.64 36.10 -11.68
C GLY A 713 11.23 35.42 -12.93
N SER A 714 10.35 34.93 -13.78
CA SER A 714 10.71 34.43 -15.11
C SER A 714 9.79 35.06 -16.15
N PRO A 715 10.27 35.29 -17.39
CA PRO A 715 9.41 35.77 -18.47
C PRO A 715 8.22 34.82 -18.66
N GLY A 716 7.06 35.39 -18.99
CA GLY A 716 5.88 34.59 -19.34
C GLY A 716 6.17 33.71 -20.55
N GLY A 717 5.90 32.41 -20.45
CA GLY A 717 6.07 31.48 -21.56
C GLY A 717 4.96 30.43 -21.56
N ILE A 718 4.66 29.91 -22.75
CA ILE A 718 3.56 28.96 -22.97
C ILE A 718 3.92 27.99 -24.09
N HIS A 719 3.53 26.72 -23.92
CA HIS A 719 3.42 25.78 -25.03
C HIS A 719 1.94 25.69 -25.39
N LEU A 720 1.54 26.36 -26.46
CA LEU A 720 0.15 26.47 -26.87
C LEU A 720 -0.11 25.55 -28.05
N THR A 721 -1.03 24.61 -27.89
CA THR A 721 -1.53 23.81 -29.00
C THR A 721 -2.42 24.66 -29.90
N LEU A 722 -2.22 24.54 -31.20
CA LEU A 722 -2.91 25.26 -32.26
C LEU A 722 -3.74 24.28 -33.11
N GLY A 723 -4.42 23.37 -32.41
CA GLY A 723 -5.09 22.19 -32.94
C GLY A 723 -4.44 20.89 -32.44
N LEU A 724 -4.82 19.75 -33.02
CA LEU A 724 -4.34 18.42 -32.64
C LEU A 724 -2.91 18.16 -33.11
N THR A 725 -2.49 18.76 -34.22
CA THR A 725 -1.21 18.46 -34.89
C THR A 725 -0.13 19.54 -34.72
N ARG A 726 -0.54 20.80 -34.53
CA ARG A 726 0.37 21.94 -34.47
C ARG A 726 0.44 22.55 -33.07
N SER A 727 1.60 23.10 -32.73
CA SER A 727 1.79 23.86 -31.50
C SER A 727 2.78 25.00 -31.69
N VAL A 728 2.82 25.92 -30.73
CA VAL A 728 3.85 26.96 -30.63
C VAL A 728 4.43 26.97 -29.22
N LEU A 729 5.75 26.85 -29.11
CA LEU A 729 6.48 27.15 -27.89
C LEU A 729 6.86 28.63 -27.91
N PHE A 730 6.32 29.41 -26.97
CA PHE A 730 6.49 30.85 -26.92
C PHE A 730 7.07 31.32 -25.58
N ARG A 731 7.90 32.35 -25.60
CA ARG A 731 8.44 33.01 -24.41
C ARG A 731 8.57 34.52 -24.64
N ASN A 732 8.05 35.31 -23.71
CA ASN A 732 8.27 36.75 -23.66
C ASN A 732 9.77 37.07 -23.49
N PRO A 733 10.23 38.24 -23.95
CA PRO A 733 11.59 38.71 -23.69
C PRO A 733 11.86 38.80 -22.18
N ASN A 734 13.07 38.41 -21.77
CA ASN A 734 13.56 38.67 -20.42
C ASN A 734 14.14 40.09 -20.31
N ILE A 735 13.26 41.07 -20.14
CA ILE A 735 13.64 42.49 -20.04
C ILE A 735 14.66 42.71 -18.91
N THR A 736 14.52 42.01 -17.79
CA THR A 736 15.46 42.11 -16.65
C THR A 736 16.85 41.55 -16.94
N ALA A 737 16.99 40.67 -17.93
CA ALA A 737 18.27 40.17 -18.41
C ALA A 737 18.78 40.91 -19.67
N GLY A 738 18.11 42.01 -20.07
CA GLY A 738 18.46 42.80 -21.25
C GLY A 738 17.97 42.20 -22.58
N GLU A 739 17.13 41.17 -22.56
CA GLU A 739 16.51 40.66 -23.79
C GLU A 739 15.35 41.57 -24.24
N THR A 740 15.32 41.91 -25.52
CA THR A 740 14.24 42.71 -26.14
C THR A 740 13.30 41.89 -27.00
N GLU A 741 13.78 40.78 -27.57
CA GLU A 741 13.03 39.97 -28.53
C GLU A 741 12.32 38.77 -27.86
N PRO A 742 11.07 38.49 -28.25
CA PRO A 742 10.39 37.24 -27.87
C PRO A 742 11.02 36.03 -28.58
N TYR A 743 10.81 34.84 -28.03
CA TYR A 743 11.11 33.57 -28.69
C TYR A 743 9.82 32.86 -29.08
N ALA A 744 9.74 32.37 -30.32
CA ALA A 744 8.67 31.48 -30.76
C ALA A 744 9.21 30.37 -31.66
N GLU A 745 8.74 29.16 -31.43
CA GLU A 745 9.06 27.97 -32.23
C GLU A 745 7.76 27.27 -32.60
N LYS A 746 7.39 27.32 -33.88
CA LYS A 746 6.24 26.60 -34.43
C LYS A 746 6.62 25.12 -34.61
N LYS A 747 5.75 24.20 -34.19
CA LYS A 747 6.00 22.74 -34.20
C LYS A 747 4.83 21.97 -34.80
N GLU A 748 5.15 20.81 -35.36
CA GLU A 748 4.19 19.76 -35.77
C GLU A 748 4.37 18.54 -34.85
N ASP A 749 4.33 18.77 -33.55
CA ASP A 749 4.55 17.79 -32.48
C ASP A 749 3.25 17.37 -31.77
N GLY A 750 2.11 17.76 -32.34
CA GLY A 750 0.81 17.55 -31.74
C GLY A 750 0.44 16.08 -31.64
N ALA A 751 -0.19 15.73 -30.53
CA ALA A 751 -0.82 14.45 -30.29
C ALA A 751 -2.24 14.66 -29.74
N GLU A 752 -3.13 13.74 -30.10
CA GLU A 752 -4.52 13.72 -29.65
C GLU A 752 -4.65 13.92 -28.13
N ASP A 753 -3.86 13.18 -27.36
CA ASP A 753 -3.90 13.24 -25.89
C ASP A 753 -2.91 14.21 -25.26
N MET A 754 -2.25 15.06 -26.06
CA MET A 754 -1.22 16.00 -25.58
C MET A 754 -0.06 15.33 -24.83
N HIS A 755 0.28 14.09 -25.20
CA HIS A 755 1.35 13.32 -24.56
C HIS A 755 1.11 13.15 -23.04
N ILE A 756 -0.14 12.99 -22.64
CA ILE A 756 -0.58 12.96 -21.23
C ILE A 756 0.14 11.90 -20.39
N ALA A 757 0.66 10.83 -21.01
CA ALA A 757 1.52 9.83 -20.35
C ALA A 757 2.74 10.46 -19.65
N MET A 758 3.29 11.55 -20.19
CA MET A 758 4.37 12.30 -19.52
C MET A 758 3.92 12.94 -18.21
N ALA A 759 2.67 13.42 -18.15
CA ALA A 759 2.09 13.97 -16.93
C ALA A 759 1.84 12.87 -15.88
N TRP A 760 1.45 11.67 -16.32
CA TRP A 760 1.32 10.49 -15.46
C TRP A 760 2.67 10.06 -14.88
N ALA A 761 3.70 9.97 -15.72
CA ALA A 761 5.06 9.61 -15.29
C ALA A 761 5.63 10.61 -14.27
N ARG A 762 5.38 11.91 -14.44
CA ARG A 762 5.77 12.94 -13.46
C ARG A 762 5.09 12.80 -12.09
N ARG A 763 3.99 12.05 -12.00
CA ARG A 763 3.28 11.71 -10.75
C ARG A 763 3.58 10.30 -10.26
N GLY A 764 4.63 9.67 -10.79
CA GLY A 764 5.10 8.36 -10.37
C GLY A 764 4.34 7.18 -10.99
N VAL A 765 3.41 7.41 -11.93
CA VAL A 765 2.64 6.33 -12.57
C VAL A 765 3.17 6.11 -13.98
N LYS A 766 3.74 4.94 -14.24
CA LYS A 766 4.23 4.57 -15.58
C LYS A 766 3.10 3.91 -16.38
N VAL A 767 2.71 4.56 -17.47
CA VAL A 767 1.73 4.01 -18.42
C VAL A 767 2.47 3.15 -19.45
N MET A 768 2.17 1.85 -19.48
CA MET A 768 2.75 0.89 -20.42
C MET A 768 1.75 0.45 -21.49
N LYS A 769 0.45 0.51 -21.18
CA LYS A 769 -0.67 0.18 -22.07
C LYS A 769 -1.88 1.07 -21.79
N VAL A 770 -2.84 1.10 -22.71
CA VAL A 770 -4.02 2.00 -22.63
C VAL A 770 -4.87 1.73 -21.39
N GLU A 771 -4.94 0.47 -20.96
CA GLU A 771 -5.71 0.07 -19.78
C GLU A 771 -5.19 0.71 -18.49
N ASP A 772 -3.92 1.11 -18.44
CA ASP A 772 -3.31 1.72 -17.26
C ASP A 772 -3.89 3.13 -16.98
N PHE A 773 -4.56 3.76 -17.95
CA PHE A 773 -5.26 5.02 -17.72
C PHE A 773 -6.57 4.86 -16.92
N HIS A 774 -7.07 3.63 -16.74
CA HIS A 774 -8.30 3.34 -16.01
C HIS A 774 -8.09 3.08 -14.50
N LEU A 775 -6.84 3.16 -14.02
CA LEU A 775 -6.47 3.03 -12.60
C LEU A 775 -7.20 3.99 -11.66
#